data_AF-S9PA93-F1
#
_entry.id   AF-S9PA93-F1
#
_cell.length_a   1.000
_cell.length_b   1.000
_cell.length_c   1.000
_cell.angle_alpha   90.00
_cell.angle_beta   90.00
_cell.angle_gamma   90.00
#
_symmetry.space_group_name_H-M   'P 1'
#
loop_
_entity.id
_entity.type
_entity.pdbx_description
1 polymer ?
#
loop_
_entity_poly.entity_id
_entity_poly.type
_entity_poly.pdbx_seq_one_letter_code
_entity_poly.pdbx_strand_id
1 'polypeptide(L)'
;MALALALLALPPGSAHAQTAFSLFAPNSTPAVPSVTNDSTAVELGVKFKSDVAGDIVGIRFYKGGGNTGPHMGHLWSATGQLLASATFVDETATGWQQVTFSTPVPIAANTTYVASYHAPNGAYGFTDSGLIAGVDSPPLHALPGSTTSGGNGVFKYGPSGTFPTDSFRNSNYWVDVVFQPAAPVSIWPSTATPDIASVSNDSRPVEVGVKFRTSVTGNVVGVRFYKGGGNTGPHVGHLWSATGQLLASATFVDETATGWQQVTFSTPVPIAADTTYVASYHAPTGAYAFDDAGLVNGVNAPPVSALPGPTSGGNGVYAYGPSGTFPTGSYRDSNYWVDVLFQATGAPPPEPPPPGNTFSLFPVSATPATPTAQDTSSIEVGVKFRSDVDGRVKGIRFYKGGGNTGTHVGHLWSASGQLLASATFMNETATGWQQVTFASPVSITAGTTYVASYFAPVGGYSADLGGLANGVDAPPLHALPGSTTSGGNGVYAYGAVSSFPTSSYQNANYWVDVLFESNGPPPRPGVTGSGPVLLATDPVNPFTDYLKEILEAEGIASFATTDAGNIGASVSLEDYRVLILGETTLSAAQVTLVTQWVNAGGSLIALRPSANLDALLGINPSTGTLSEGYLLLDTTQAPGAGLTAETMQYHGTADLHTLAAGTRAIATLYSSATTPTSYAAVSLRPVGSGTAITFAYDLAKSVILTRQGNPAWQGQNRDGSSIGPGARSNDMFYGNASFDPKPDWVDMGKVQIPQADEQQRLLANMLHLTSAVPLPRLWYFPSAKKAVVVMTGDGHPGGATVQRWQQYLDASPASCNVDNWECVRGTVYDFIGGLTATQAAAYEAQGFEYALHVNTGCADYTAATLDPNFFTPQLANFAASYPGIPAPTTNRTHCIAFSDWATQPKVSLRHGIRLDTNYYYWPDYWVQDRPGLFTGSGMAMRFADVDGTPLDVYQLATQMTDESGQSYPLHIDTLLANALGPKGYYGAFNANMHVDTDPSAGSSGSAAIIASARREGVSVITAKQLLAWLNAREATQVSSVAFTGTALSFTVATPARNLSLMIPTRTATGRTLVSVSVNGTPVTTVPQTIKGVGFAFINGAQAGTYSATYN
;
A
#
# COMPACT_ATOMS: atom_id res chain seq x y z
N MET A 1 -14.82 46.74 34.62
CA MET A 1 -15.87 46.48 33.62
C MET A 1 -15.18 45.71 32.49
N ALA A 2 -15.58 44.49 32.11
CA ALA A 2 -16.91 44.09 31.59
C ALA A 2 -17.22 44.85 30.29
N LEU A 3 -17.52 44.24 29.14
CA LEU A 3 -18.09 42.91 28.80
C LEU A 3 -17.44 42.49 27.41
N ALA A 4 -17.28 41.26 26.91
CA ALA A 4 -18.21 40.15 26.62
C ALA A 4 -19.52 40.61 25.91
N LEU A 5 -20.13 39.97 24.91
CA LEU A 5 -19.85 38.83 24.00
C LEU A 5 -20.81 39.05 22.77
N ALA A 6 -20.84 38.36 21.62
CA ALA A 6 -20.15 37.18 21.06
C ALA A 6 -20.28 37.21 19.50
N LEU A 7 -19.69 36.24 18.80
CA LEU A 7 -20.32 35.66 17.58
C LEU A 7 -20.19 34.12 17.63
N LEU A 8 -21.15 33.40 17.07
CA LEU A 8 -21.31 31.96 17.30
C LEU A 8 -20.41 31.12 16.39
N ALA A 9 -19.74 30.11 16.97
CA ALA A 9 -19.27 28.95 16.21
C ALA A 9 -20.41 27.93 16.07
N LEU A 10 -20.54 27.32 14.89
CA LEU A 10 -21.29 26.08 14.70
C LEU A 10 -20.28 24.91 14.72
N PRO A 11 -20.52 23.84 15.49
CA PRO A 11 -19.60 22.71 15.56
C PRO A 11 -19.74 21.80 14.32
N PRO A 12 -18.66 21.15 13.86
CA PRO A 12 -18.76 20.09 12.85
C PRO A 12 -19.51 18.89 13.43
N GLY A 13 -20.56 18.45 12.73
CA GLY A 13 -21.39 17.33 13.15
C GLY A 13 -20.80 15.98 12.73
N SER A 14 -20.52 15.14 13.72
CA SER A 14 -20.68 13.67 13.66
C SER A 14 -20.30 12.96 12.35
N ALA A 15 -19.00 12.75 12.13
CA ALA A 15 -18.60 11.44 11.63
C ALA A 15 -19.04 10.37 12.65
N HIS A 16 -19.40 9.16 12.21
CA HIS A 16 -19.55 8.02 13.12
C HIS A 16 -18.16 7.64 13.64
N ALA A 17 -17.78 8.21 14.78
CA ALA A 17 -16.62 7.77 15.54
C ALA A 17 -16.82 6.30 15.89
N GLN A 18 -16.03 5.42 15.27
CA GLN A 18 -16.02 3.98 15.55
C GLN A 18 -15.82 3.81 17.06
N THR A 19 -16.74 3.11 17.72
CA THR A 19 -16.90 3.20 19.18
C THR A 19 -15.58 2.91 19.90
N ALA A 20 -15.05 3.94 20.53
CA ALA A 20 -13.84 3.85 21.34
C ALA A 20 -14.21 3.40 22.75
N PHE A 21 -13.61 2.29 23.19
CA PHE A 21 -13.81 1.69 24.50
C PHE A 21 -12.67 2.08 25.45
N SER A 22 -13.01 2.19 26.73
CA SER A 22 -12.09 2.52 27.82
C SER A 22 -12.54 1.77 29.08
N LEU A 23 -11.60 1.45 29.96
CA LEU A 23 -11.81 0.73 31.22
C LEU A 23 -12.65 1.54 32.23
N PHE A 24 -12.56 2.87 32.19
CA PHE A 24 -13.24 3.78 33.10
C PHE A 24 -14.13 4.79 32.35
N ALA A 25 -15.36 4.96 32.84
CA ALA A 25 -16.29 5.96 32.31
C ALA A 25 -15.76 7.38 32.55
N PRO A 26 -16.01 8.37 31.66
CA PRO A 26 -15.38 9.71 31.73
C PRO A 26 -15.67 10.53 33.00
N ASN A 27 -16.71 10.19 33.77
CA ASN A 27 -17.07 10.81 35.04
C ASN A 27 -16.51 10.06 36.28
N SER A 28 -15.79 8.96 36.09
CA SER A 28 -15.16 8.21 37.17
C SER A 28 -13.97 8.99 37.75
N THR A 29 -13.82 9.00 39.07
CA THR A 29 -12.75 9.74 39.75
C THR A 29 -12.06 8.91 40.85
N PRO A 30 -10.75 9.13 41.09
CA PRO A 30 -10.05 8.57 42.25
C PRO A 30 -10.62 9.02 43.60
N ALA A 31 -10.65 8.09 44.55
CA ALA A 31 -10.95 8.38 45.95
C ALA A 31 -9.96 9.36 46.60
N VAL A 32 -8.69 9.35 46.17
CA VAL A 32 -7.69 10.36 46.51
C VAL A 32 -7.20 11.02 45.21
N PRO A 33 -7.69 12.21 44.84
CA PRO A 33 -7.37 12.83 43.56
C PRO A 33 -5.91 13.22 43.34
N SER A 34 -5.14 13.44 44.41
CA SER A 34 -3.72 13.80 44.34
C SER A 34 -3.08 13.45 45.68
N VAL A 35 -2.04 12.61 45.70
CA VAL A 35 -1.30 12.31 46.95
C VAL A 35 -0.46 13.51 47.38
N THR A 36 -0.44 13.82 48.68
CA THR A 36 0.23 15.01 49.23
C THR A 36 1.56 14.70 49.93
N ASN A 37 1.92 13.42 50.03
CA ASN A 37 3.07 12.92 50.78
C ASN A 37 4.08 12.12 49.93
N ASP A 38 3.90 12.09 48.61
CA ASP A 38 4.82 11.51 47.63
C ASP A 38 4.92 12.42 46.40
N SER A 39 6.11 12.97 46.18
CA SER A 39 6.44 13.85 45.07
C SER A 39 7.54 13.25 44.16
N THR A 40 7.68 11.93 44.19
CA THR A 40 8.77 11.21 43.52
C THR A 40 8.42 10.90 42.06
N ALA A 41 9.38 10.96 41.15
CA ALA A 41 9.19 10.56 39.75
C ALA A 41 8.79 9.08 39.66
N VAL A 42 7.63 8.80 39.07
CA VAL A 42 7.01 7.46 39.09
C VAL A 42 6.23 7.17 37.80
N GLU A 43 6.43 5.99 37.23
CA GLU A 43 5.58 5.42 36.19
C GLU A 43 4.45 4.63 36.88
N LEU A 44 3.20 4.80 36.43
CA LEU A 44 1.98 4.23 37.04
C LEU A 44 1.11 3.61 35.96
N GLY A 45 0.48 2.45 36.18
CA GLY A 45 -0.26 1.77 35.12
C GLY A 45 -1.22 0.64 35.51
N VAL A 46 -1.89 0.11 34.49
CA VAL A 46 -2.88 -0.97 34.56
C VAL A 46 -2.59 -2.06 33.52
N LYS A 47 -2.65 -3.32 33.94
CA LYS A 47 -2.62 -4.51 33.07
C LYS A 47 -4.03 -4.76 32.54
N PHE A 48 -4.17 -4.89 31.22
CA PHE A 48 -5.46 -5.07 30.56
C PHE A 48 -5.39 -6.05 29.37
N LYS A 49 -6.54 -6.50 28.88
CA LYS A 49 -6.71 -7.17 27.57
C LYS A 49 -7.94 -6.63 26.83
N SER A 50 -8.04 -6.92 25.54
CA SER A 50 -9.29 -6.86 24.77
C SER A 50 -9.79 -8.27 24.46
N ASP A 51 -11.10 -8.50 24.29
CA ASP A 51 -11.67 -9.75 23.80
C ASP A 51 -11.53 -9.94 22.28
N VAL A 52 -11.33 -8.85 21.54
CA VAL A 52 -11.29 -8.79 20.07
C VAL A 52 -10.06 -8.02 19.58
N ALA A 53 -9.64 -8.28 18.34
CA ALA A 53 -8.57 -7.52 17.71
C ALA A 53 -9.04 -6.10 17.32
N GLY A 54 -8.13 -5.15 17.34
CA GLY A 54 -8.38 -3.73 17.09
C GLY A 54 -7.23 -2.87 17.59
N ASP A 55 -7.39 -1.56 17.56
CA ASP A 55 -6.28 -0.63 17.81
C ASP A 55 -6.41 0.11 19.14
N ILE A 56 -5.31 0.24 19.87
CA ILE A 56 -5.18 1.24 20.95
C ILE A 56 -4.74 2.54 20.29
N VAL A 57 -5.68 3.48 20.14
CA VAL A 57 -5.43 4.79 19.53
C VAL A 57 -4.84 5.79 20.51
N GLY A 58 -4.85 5.52 21.82
CA GLY A 58 -4.29 6.43 22.82
C GLY A 58 -4.37 5.95 24.27
N ILE A 59 -3.83 6.77 25.18
CA ILE A 59 -3.78 6.56 26.63
C ILE A 59 -4.52 7.71 27.33
N ARG A 60 -5.17 7.43 28.45
CA ARG A 60 -5.70 8.44 29.38
C ARG A 60 -5.13 8.25 30.78
N PHE A 61 -5.11 9.31 31.58
CA PHE A 61 -4.95 9.21 33.04
C PHE A 61 -5.75 10.28 33.77
N TYR A 62 -6.04 10.08 35.06
CA TYR A 62 -6.68 11.10 35.89
C TYR A 62 -5.65 11.98 36.61
N LYS A 63 -5.60 13.27 36.25
CA LYS A 63 -4.67 14.26 36.81
C LYS A 63 -5.22 14.94 38.07
N GLY A 64 -4.44 14.87 39.14
CA GLY A 64 -4.65 15.59 40.39
C GLY A 64 -4.06 17.00 40.38
N GLY A 65 -4.56 17.90 41.23
CA GLY A 65 -4.11 19.29 41.26
C GLY A 65 -2.66 19.51 41.71
N GLY A 66 -2.01 18.51 42.32
CA GLY A 66 -0.57 18.51 42.58
C GLY A 66 0.26 17.74 41.54
N ASN A 67 -0.38 16.90 40.71
CA ASN A 67 0.27 16.08 39.69
C ASN A 67 0.69 16.98 38.52
N THR A 68 1.95 17.40 38.54
CA THR A 68 2.48 18.53 37.77
C THR A 68 3.81 18.18 37.08
N GLY A 69 4.16 18.95 36.05
CA GLY A 69 5.26 18.63 35.12
C GLY A 69 4.75 17.97 33.82
N PRO A 70 5.64 17.64 32.89
CA PRO A 70 5.27 17.00 31.63
C PRO A 70 4.97 15.52 31.83
N HIS A 71 3.72 15.11 31.58
CA HIS A 71 3.31 13.70 31.63
C HIS A 71 3.53 13.02 30.27
N MET A 72 3.85 11.72 30.28
CA MET A 72 4.01 10.92 29.06
C MET A 72 3.30 9.58 29.24
N GLY A 73 2.42 9.24 28.30
CA GLY A 73 1.69 7.97 28.29
C GLY A 73 2.45 6.90 27.51
N HIS A 74 2.34 5.65 27.95
CA HIS A 74 3.01 4.49 27.36
C HIS A 74 2.05 3.30 27.24
N LEU A 75 2.20 2.54 26.16
CA LEU A 75 1.58 1.22 25.99
C LEU A 75 2.68 0.17 25.88
N TRP A 76 2.53 -0.93 26.61
CA TRP A 76 3.50 -2.02 26.70
C TRP A 76 2.82 -3.37 26.42
N SER A 77 3.61 -4.34 25.97
CA SER A 77 3.27 -5.76 26.13
C SER A 77 3.33 -6.17 27.61
N ALA A 78 2.69 -7.28 27.99
CA ALA A 78 2.80 -7.85 29.34
C ALA A 78 4.24 -8.18 29.79
N THR A 79 5.19 -8.33 28.86
CA THR A 79 6.60 -8.62 29.11
C THR A 79 7.49 -7.37 29.18
N GLY A 80 6.95 -6.18 28.97
CA GLY A 80 7.68 -4.91 29.13
C GLY A 80 8.38 -4.37 27.89
N GLN A 81 8.13 -4.92 26.70
CA GLN A 81 8.44 -4.21 25.46
C GLN A 81 7.47 -3.02 25.31
N LEU A 82 8.02 -1.81 25.14
CA LEU A 82 7.28 -0.61 24.76
C LEU A 82 6.71 -0.77 23.33
N LEU A 83 5.43 -0.48 23.15
CA LEU A 83 4.72 -0.58 21.87
C LEU A 83 4.42 0.80 21.28
N ALA A 84 4.07 1.78 22.12
CA ALA A 84 4.01 3.19 21.76
C ALA A 84 4.12 4.10 23.00
N SER A 85 4.46 5.36 22.78
CA SER A 85 4.48 6.42 23.80
C SER A 85 4.07 7.75 23.19
N ALA A 86 3.39 8.61 23.96
CA ALA A 86 3.09 9.99 23.55
C ALA A 86 3.05 10.94 24.75
N THR A 87 3.59 12.14 24.58
CA THR A 87 3.60 13.21 25.59
C THR A 87 2.23 13.86 25.67
N PHE A 88 1.68 14.02 26.88
CA PHE A 88 0.45 14.78 27.07
C PHE A 88 0.75 16.27 26.87
N VAL A 89 0.00 16.91 25.97
CA VAL A 89 0.05 18.34 25.66
C VAL A 89 -1.28 19.00 26.00
N ASP A 90 -1.26 20.32 26.21
CA ASP A 90 -2.44 21.16 26.53
C ASP A 90 -3.31 20.65 27.71
N GLU A 91 -2.66 19.98 28.68
CA GLU A 91 -3.32 19.40 29.84
C GLU A 91 -4.09 20.41 30.70
N THR A 92 -5.23 20.00 31.22
CA THR A 92 -5.97 20.78 32.23
C THR A 92 -5.26 20.74 33.59
N ALA A 93 -5.72 21.59 34.53
CA ALA A 93 -5.22 21.59 35.91
C ALA A 93 -5.66 20.36 36.72
N THR A 94 -6.84 19.79 36.40
CA THR A 94 -7.41 18.60 37.04
C THR A 94 -8.34 17.84 36.09
N GLY A 95 -8.49 16.52 36.32
CA GLY A 95 -9.43 15.66 35.59
C GLY A 95 -8.74 14.69 34.63
N TRP A 96 -9.53 13.97 33.83
CA TRP A 96 -9.01 13.07 32.80
C TRP A 96 -8.23 13.84 31.71
N GLN A 97 -6.97 13.47 31.53
CA GLN A 97 -6.17 13.84 30.36
C GLN A 97 -6.18 12.67 29.38
N GLN A 98 -6.12 12.96 28.08
CA GLN A 98 -6.01 11.96 27.01
C GLN A 98 -4.94 12.38 26.01
N VAL A 99 -4.14 11.43 25.55
CA VAL A 99 -3.20 11.59 24.44
C VAL A 99 -3.45 10.50 23.40
N THR A 100 -3.56 10.90 22.15
CA THR A 100 -3.64 9.98 21.00
C THR A 100 -2.21 9.63 20.57
N PHE A 101 -1.94 8.36 20.25
CA PHE A 101 -0.68 7.99 19.62
C PHE A 101 -0.66 8.48 18.16
N SER A 102 0.50 8.93 17.67
CA SER A 102 0.67 9.35 16.26
C SER A 102 0.39 8.21 15.28
N THR A 103 0.61 6.97 15.72
CA THR A 103 0.19 5.74 15.03
C THR A 103 -0.61 4.89 16.02
N PRO A 104 -1.87 4.52 15.72
CA PRO A 104 -2.60 3.53 16.51
C PRO A 104 -1.85 2.21 16.64
N VAL A 105 -1.91 1.57 17.81
CA VAL A 105 -1.21 0.31 18.07
C VAL A 105 -2.17 -0.87 17.96
N PRO A 106 -2.04 -1.74 16.94
CA PRO A 106 -2.89 -2.93 16.84
C PRO A 106 -2.58 -3.89 18.00
N ILE A 107 -3.64 -4.28 18.72
CA ILE A 107 -3.58 -5.29 19.77
C ILE A 107 -4.36 -6.55 19.39
N ALA A 108 -3.83 -7.69 19.81
CA ALA A 108 -4.45 -8.99 19.57
C ALA A 108 -5.54 -9.29 20.60
N ALA A 109 -6.59 -9.97 20.14
CA ALA A 109 -7.62 -10.54 21.00
C ALA A 109 -7.02 -11.39 22.13
N ASN A 110 -7.61 -11.29 23.31
CA ASN A 110 -7.28 -11.96 24.57
C ASN A 110 -5.80 -11.87 25.04
N THR A 111 -4.99 -11.00 24.44
CA THR A 111 -3.59 -10.79 24.82
C THR A 111 -3.49 -9.71 25.91
N THR A 112 -2.58 -9.91 26.87
CA THR A 112 -2.37 -8.94 27.96
C THR A 112 -1.35 -7.88 27.57
N TYR A 113 -1.68 -6.63 27.88
CA TYR A 113 -0.89 -5.42 27.68
C TYR A 113 -0.86 -4.62 28.98
N VAL A 114 0.00 -3.60 29.05
CA VAL A 114 0.03 -2.64 30.16
C VAL A 114 -0.10 -1.23 29.59
N ALA A 115 -1.01 -0.44 30.13
CA ALA A 115 -1.09 0.99 29.88
C ALA A 115 -0.51 1.73 31.07
N SER A 116 0.38 2.70 30.86
CA SER A 116 0.97 3.50 31.94
C SER A 116 1.12 4.97 31.59
N TYR A 117 1.36 5.81 32.60
CA TYR A 117 1.83 7.17 32.42
C TYR A 117 2.92 7.52 33.43
N HIS A 118 3.79 8.44 33.03
CA HIS A 118 4.84 8.99 33.88
C HIS A 118 4.37 10.25 34.61
N ALA A 119 4.45 10.24 35.94
CA ALA A 119 4.25 11.36 36.84
C ALA A 119 5.61 11.87 37.36
N PRO A 120 6.23 12.90 36.75
CA PRO A 120 7.61 13.29 37.05
C PRO A 120 7.81 13.92 38.44
N ASN A 121 6.75 14.47 39.05
CA ASN A 121 6.76 15.05 40.39
C ASN A 121 5.80 14.33 41.35
N GLY A 122 5.49 13.05 41.11
CA GLY A 122 4.56 12.26 41.91
C GLY A 122 3.16 12.89 41.97
N ALA A 123 2.58 12.96 43.17
CA ALA A 123 1.27 13.58 43.46
C ALA A 123 0.07 13.02 42.67
N TYR A 124 0.18 11.80 42.13
CA TYR A 124 -0.83 11.09 41.35
C TYR A 124 -2.16 10.87 42.08
N GLY A 125 -3.22 10.59 41.31
CA GLY A 125 -4.51 10.14 41.84
C GLY A 125 -4.54 8.62 42.05
N PHE A 126 -5.17 8.14 43.12
CA PHE A 126 -5.29 6.70 43.35
C PHE A 126 -6.54 6.27 44.13
N THR A 127 -6.76 4.96 44.21
CA THR A 127 -7.72 4.30 45.10
C THR A 127 -7.11 2.99 45.61
N ASP A 128 -6.82 2.92 46.92
CA ASP A 128 -6.30 1.71 47.58
C ASP A 128 -7.20 0.52 47.29
N SER A 129 -6.61 -0.65 46.98
CA SER A 129 -7.31 -1.91 46.74
C SER A 129 -8.30 -1.92 45.55
N GLY A 130 -8.33 -0.86 44.73
CA GLY A 130 -9.33 -0.65 43.68
C GLY A 130 -9.33 -1.64 42.50
N LEU A 131 -8.33 -2.52 42.38
CA LEU A 131 -8.22 -3.54 41.31
C LEU A 131 -8.15 -4.98 41.84
N ILE A 132 -8.49 -5.25 43.10
CA ILE A 132 -8.53 -6.63 43.64
C ILE A 132 -9.43 -7.55 42.78
N ALA A 133 -10.62 -7.08 42.42
CA ALA A 133 -11.56 -7.82 41.57
C ALA A 133 -11.33 -7.61 40.05
N GLY A 134 -10.40 -6.73 39.66
CA GLY A 134 -10.29 -6.23 38.30
C GLY A 134 -11.38 -5.21 37.96
N VAL A 135 -11.45 -4.79 36.69
CA VAL A 135 -12.54 -3.98 36.13
C VAL A 135 -12.90 -4.53 34.76
N ASP A 136 -14.15 -4.87 34.58
CA ASP A 136 -14.72 -5.44 33.35
C ASP A 136 -15.51 -4.35 32.61
N SER A 137 -15.15 -4.09 31.35
CA SER A 137 -15.78 -3.09 30.49
C SER A 137 -15.73 -3.54 29.02
N PRO A 138 -16.52 -4.57 28.63
CA PRO A 138 -16.32 -5.30 27.38
C PRO A 138 -16.32 -4.40 26.14
N PRO A 139 -15.37 -4.62 25.19
CA PRO A 139 -14.46 -5.76 25.12
C PRO A 139 -13.18 -5.63 25.96
N LEU A 140 -13.00 -4.57 26.75
CA LEU A 140 -11.79 -4.35 27.56
C LEU A 140 -11.91 -4.92 28.99
N HIS A 141 -10.80 -5.46 29.50
CA HIS A 141 -10.70 -6.05 30.83
C HIS A 141 -9.43 -5.60 31.54
N ALA A 142 -9.53 -4.89 32.67
CA ALA A 142 -8.42 -4.72 33.61
C ALA A 142 -8.35 -5.95 34.52
N LEU A 143 -7.22 -6.65 34.50
CA LEU A 143 -7.09 -7.97 35.14
C LEU A 143 -7.26 -7.91 36.68
N PRO A 144 -7.84 -8.94 37.32
CA PRO A 144 -7.92 -9.00 38.78
C PRO A 144 -6.54 -9.09 39.42
N GLY A 145 -6.37 -8.35 40.51
CA GLY A 145 -5.14 -8.25 41.29
C GLY A 145 -4.86 -9.50 42.13
N SER A 146 -4.14 -10.47 41.55
CA SER A 146 -3.89 -11.79 42.14
C SER A 146 -2.40 -12.13 42.13
N THR A 147 -2.00 -13.18 42.87
CA THR A 147 -0.65 -13.75 42.78
C THR A 147 -0.33 -14.27 41.37
N THR A 148 -1.34 -14.79 40.65
CA THR A 148 -1.20 -15.33 39.28
C THR A 148 -0.99 -14.24 38.23
N SER A 149 -1.57 -13.05 38.42
CA SER A 149 -1.36 -11.89 37.53
C SER A 149 -0.14 -11.03 37.92
N GLY A 150 0.54 -11.37 39.02
CA GLY A 150 1.61 -10.54 39.59
C GLY A 150 1.12 -9.17 40.07
N GLY A 151 -0.10 -9.13 40.61
CA GLY A 151 -0.83 -7.90 40.94
C GLY A 151 -1.28 -7.08 39.73
N ASN A 152 -2.27 -6.20 39.92
CA ASN A 152 -2.65 -5.17 38.95
C ASN A 152 -2.72 -3.81 39.64
N GLY A 153 -2.66 -2.69 38.92
CA GLY A 153 -2.27 -1.42 39.52
C GLY A 153 -0.78 -1.47 39.79
N VAL A 154 -0.01 -1.27 38.73
CA VAL A 154 1.44 -1.40 38.73
C VAL A 154 2.13 -0.05 38.74
N PHE A 155 3.34 0.01 39.28
CA PHE A 155 4.16 1.22 39.31
C PHE A 155 5.67 0.92 39.21
N LYS A 156 6.46 1.97 38.97
CA LYS A 156 7.90 1.98 39.24
C LYS A 156 8.40 3.41 39.49
N TYR A 157 9.13 3.63 40.59
CA TYR A 157 9.89 4.87 40.77
C TYR A 157 11.12 4.87 39.86
N GLY A 158 11.35 5.96 39.14
CA GLY A 158 12.40 6.04 38.11
C GLY A 158 12.11 7.11 37.05
N PRO A 159 12.91 7.16 35.98
CA PRO A 159 12.64 8.03 34.84
C PRO A 159 11.44 7.55 34.01
N SER A 160 10.88 8.46 33.20
CA SER A 160 9.85 8.16 32.19
C SER A 160 10.24 6.99 31.30
N GLY A 161 9.29 6.10 31.00
CA GLY A 161 9.55 4.92 30.17
C GLY A 161 10.23 3.78 30.93
N THR A 162 10.06 3.71 32.25
CA THR A 162 10.47 2.56 33.06
C THR A 162 9.28 1.60 33.24
N PHE A 163 9.30 0.42 32.63
CA PHE A 163 8.18 -0.52 32.65
C PHE A 163 7.67 -0.83 34.09
N PRO A 164 6.40 -0.53 34.41
CA PRO A 164 5.88 -0.65 35.77
C PRO A 164 5.67 -2.11 36.16
N THR A 165 6.38 -2.54 37.21
CA THR A 165 6.54 -3.95 37.60
C THR A 165 6.18 -4.25 39.05
N ASP A 166 6.22 -3.24 39.93
CA ASP A 166 5.81 -3.38 41.33
C ASP A 166 4.30 -3.12 41.45
N SER A 167 3.63 -3.63 42.49
CA SER A 167 2.21 -3.33 42.76
C SER A 167 1.95 -3.19 44.25
N PHE A 168 1.13 -2.19 44.64
CA PHE A 168 0.77 -1.93 46.02
C PHE A 168 -0.73 -2.19 46.25
N ARG A 169 -1.04 -3.27 46.99
CA ARG A 169 -2.41 -3.69 47.39
C ARG A 169 -3.42 -3.89 46.25
N ASN A 170 -2.97 -3.90 45.01
CA ASN A 170 -3.79 -3.76 43.82
C ASN A 170 -4.57 -2.43 43.76
N SER A 171 -3.90 -1.32 43.99
CA SER A 171 -4.49 0.03 43.96
C SER A 171 -4.79 0.48 42.52
N ASN A 172 -5.94 1.11 42.28
CA ASN A 172 -6.20 1.74 40.99
C ASN A 172 -5.45 3.07 40.90
N TYR A 173 -4.56 3.23 39.92
CA TYR A 173 -3.85 4.48 39.60
C TYR A 173 -4.52 5.29 38.48
N TRP A 174 -5.73 4.90 38.04
CA TRP A 174 -6.59 5.66 37.13
C TRP A 174 -5.94 5.98 35.78
N VAL A 175 -5.28 4.98 35.23
CA VAL A 175 -4.74 4.95 33.88
C VAL A 175 -5.67 4.12 33.00
N ASP A 176 -5.86 4.55 31.75
CA ASP A 176 -6.84 3.98 30.84
C ASP A 176 -6.32 3.96 29.41
N VAL A 177 -7.01 3.23 28.54
CA VAL A 177 -6.75 3.16 27.10
C VAL A 177 -7.94 3.68 26.30
N VAL A 178 -7.68 3.99 25.04
CA VAL A 178 -8.71 4.27 24.04
C VAL A 178 -8.59 3.18 22.98
N PHE A 179 -9.54 2.25 22.95
CA PHE A 179 -9.49 1.02 22.13
C PHE A 179 -10.60 0.95 21.07
N GLN A 180 -10.28 0.47 19.87
CA GLN A 180 -11.15 0.51 18.69
C GLN A 180 -11.24 -0.87 18.00
N PRO A 181 -12.31 -1.67 18.22
CA PRO A 181 -12.49 -3.00 17.64
C PRO A 181 -12.64 -3.03 16.11
N ALA A 182 -12.10 -4.06 15.44
CA ALA A 182 -12.43 -4.39 14.06
C ALA A 182 -13.73 -5.23 13.99
N ALA A 183 -14.74 -4.79 13.22
CA ALA A 183 -16.11 -5.33 13.29
C ALA A 183 -16.69 -5.78 11.92
N PRO A 184 -17.37 -6.93 11.84
CA PRO A 184 -18.29 -7.29 10.75
C PRO A 184 -19.60 -6.47 10.77
N VAL A 185 -20.30 -6.44 9.64
CA VAL A 185 -21.54 -5.67 9.41
C VAL A 185 -22.69 -6.55 8.88
N SER A 186 -23.91 -6.01 8.87
CA SER A 186 -25.13 -6.67 8.40
C SER A 186 -26.13 -5.65 7.83
N ILE A 187 -27.13 -6.09 7.04
CA ILE A 187 -28.07 -5.21 6.33
C ILE A 187 -29.03 -4.49 7.30
N TRP A 188 -29.49 -5.17 8.35
CA TRP A 188 -30.31 -4.56 9.41
C TRP A 188 -29.49 -4.36 10.71
N PRO A 189 -29.90 -3.46 11.62
CA PRO A 189 -29.42 -3.49 12.99
C PRO A 189 -30.10 -4.64 13.77
N SER A 190 -29.41 -5.19 14.78
CA SER A 190 -29.93 -6.29 15.62
C SER A 190 -31.18 -5.94 16.44
N THR A 191 -31.53 -4.65 16.52
CA THR A 191 -32.74 -4.12 17.16
C THR A 191 -33.97 -4.09 16.23
N ALA A 192 -33.80 -4.30 14.92
CA ALA A 192 -34.92 -4.29 13.98
C ALA A 192 -35.75 -5.57 14.09
N THR A 193 -37.08 -5.44 13.98
CA THR A 193 -38.06 -6.51 14.18
C THR A 193 -39.12 -6.50 13.07
N PRO A 194 -39.64 -7.66 12.64
CA PRO A 194 -40.76 -7.77 11.71
C PRO A 194 -42.07 -7.21 12.26
N ASP A 195 -42.93 -6.75 11.36
CA ASP A 195 -44.34 -6.48 11.64
C ASP A 195 -45.10 -7.77 11.99
N ILE A 196 -44.77 -8.88 11.31
CA ILE A 196 -45.32 -10.22 11.60
C ILE A 196 -44.17 -11.19 11.91
N ALA A 197 -43.92 -11.45 13.20
CA ALA A 197 -42.84 -12.33 13.64
C ALA A 197 -43.00 -13.81 13.23
N SER A 198 -44.24 -14.30 13.13
CA SER A 198 -44.57 -15.61 12.53
C SER A 198 -45.90 -15.52 11.80
N VAL A 199 -45.92 -15.88 10.52
CA VAL A 199 -47.18 -16.09 9.80
C VAL A 199 -47.94 -17.30 10.36
N SER A 200 -49.26 -17.19 10.53
CA SER A 200 -50.10 -18.24 11.16
C SER A 200 -50.92 -19.06 10.15
N ASN A 201 -50.88 -18.68 8.87
CA ASN A 201 -51.65 -19.25 7.77
C ASN A 201 -50.83 -20.12 6.82
N ASP A 202 -49.51 -20.26 7.03
CA ASP A 202 -48.68 -21.20 6.28
C ASP A 202 -47.73 -21.98 7.19
N SER A 203 -47.85 -23.31 7.13
CA SER A 203 -47.09 -24.28 7.90
C SER A 203 -46.28 -25.25 7.03
N ARG A 204 -46.14 -24.95 5.73
CA ARG A 204 -45.44 -25.81 4.76
C ARG A 204 -43.92 -25.61 4.83
N PRO A 205 -43.10 -26.65 4.58
CA PRO A 205 -41.66 -26.50 4.41
C PRO A 205 -41.33 -25.53 3.27
N VAL A 206 -40.52 -24.50 3.56
CA VAL A 206 -40.23 -23.40 2.63
C VAL A 206 -38.83 -22.85 2.88
N GLU A 207 -38.07 -22.61 1.82
CA GLU A 207 -36.85 -21.80 1.85
C GLU A 207 -37.25 -20.33 1.59
N VAL A 208 -36.78 -19.39 2.42
CA VAL A 208 -37.04 -17.94 2.27
C VAL A 208 -35.75 -17.13 2.38
N GLY A 209 -35.61 -16.01 1.66
CA GLY A 209 -34.35 -15.27 1.60
C GLY A 209 -34.39 -13.87 1.00
N VAL A 210 -33.21 -13.25 0.96
CA VAL A 210 -32.95 -11.90 0.44
C VAL A 210 -31.90 -11.96 -0.70
N LYS A 211 -32.15 -11.24 -1.79
CA LYS A 211 -31.13 -10.86 -2.78
C LYS A 211 -30.34 -9.67 -2.25
N PHE A 212 -29.03 -9.80 -2.13
CA PHE A 212 -28.14 -8.75 -1.62
C PHE A 212 -26.89 -8.57 -2.50
N ARG A 213 -26.18 -7.46 -2.27
CA ARG A 213 -24.85 -7.14 -2.80
C ARG A 213 -23.97 -6.58 -1.69
N THR A 214 -22.66 -6.52 -1.93
CA THR A 214 -21.72 -5.71 -1.15
C THR A 214 -20.98 -4.73 -2.03
N SER A 215 -20.69 -3.53 -1.53
CA SER A 215 -19.96 -2.49 -2.27
C SER A 215 -18.43 -2.65 -2.21
N VAL A 216 -17.95 -3.69 -1.52
CA VAL A 216 -16.54 -4.12 -1.50
C VAL A 216 -16.47 -5.64 -1.49
N THR A 217 -15.31 -6.18 -1.89
CA THR A 217 -14.99 -7.60 -1.72
C THR A 217 -14.80 -7.92 -0.24
N GLY A 218 -15.22 -9.10 0.19
CA GLY A 218 -15.08 -9.54 1.57
C GLY A 218 -15.64 -10.93 1.78
N ASN A 219 -15.74 -11.35 3.04
CA ASN A 219 -16.27 -12.65 3.38
C ASN A 219 -17.67 -12.55 3.98
N VAL A 220 -18.59 -13.37 3.47
CA VAL A 220 -19.77 -13.75 4.24
C VAL A 220 -19.31 -14.73 5.31
N VAL A 221 -19.21 -14.26 6.56
CA VAL A 221 -18.85 -15.10 7.72
C VAL A 221 -20.04 -15.87 8.27
N GLY A 222 -21.27 -15.55 7.86
CA GLY A 222 -22.49 -16.22 8.29
C GLY A 222 -23.79 -15.63 7.73
N VAL A 223 -24.90 -16.23 8.13
CA VAL A 223 -26.27 -15.78 7.83
C VAL A 223 -27.06 -15.71 9.14
N ARG A 224 -28.01 -14.79 9.22
CA ARG A 224 -28.94 -14.67 10.33
C ARG A 224 -30.36 -14.46 9.83
N PHE A 225 -31.37 -14.83 10.62
CA PHE A 225 -32.76 -14.59 10.30
C PHE A 225 -33.59 -14.27 11.53
N TYR A 226 -34.75 -13.61 11.37
CA TYR A 226 -35.66 -13.38 12.48
C TYR A 226 -36.66 -14.53 12.64
N LYS A 227 -36.62 -15.19 13.80
CA LYS A 227 -37.49 -16.31 14.17
C LYS A 227 -38.66 -15.84 15.04
N GLY A 228 -39.87 -16.25 14.70
CA GLY A 228 -41.05 -16.14 15.57
C GLY A 228 -41.43 -17.47 16.21
N GLY A 229 -42.30 -17.43 17.21
CA GLY A 229 -42.62 -18.60 18.04
C GLY A 229 -43.38 -19.74 17.34
N GLY A 230 -43.82 -19.56 16.10
CA GLY A 230 -44.38 -20.63 15.26
C GLY A 230 -43.36 -21.28 14.32
N ASN A 231 -42.20 -20.65 14.11
CA ASN A 231 -41.14 -21.11 13.22
C ASN A 231 -40.28 -22.15 13.97
N THR A 232 -40.54 -23.43 13.73
CA THR A 232 -40.04 -24.54 14.56
C THR A 232 -39.39 -25.65 13.72
N GLY A 233 -38.60 -26.50 14.39
CA GLY A 233 -37.79 -27.52 13.73
C GLY A 233 -36.36 -27.04 13.45
N PRO A 234 -35.54 -27.85 12.74
CA PRO A 234 -34.16 -27.50 12.43
C PRO A 234 -34.07 -26.53 11.24
N HIS A 235 -33.66 -25.29 11.50
CA HIS A 235 -33.42 -24.31 10.45
C HIS A 235 -32.03 -24.48 9.85
N VAL A 236 -31.88 -24.24 8.55
CA VAL A 236 -30.60 -24.32 7.83
C VAL A 236 -30.44 -23.05 6.99
N GLY A 237 -29.39 -22.28 7.25
CA GLY A 237 -29.01 -21.11 6.47
C GLY A 237 -28.22 -21.52 5.22
N HIS A 238 -28.43 -20.80 4.13
CA HIS A 238 -27.76 -21.02 2.85
C HIS A 238 -27.31 -19.69 2.23
N LEU A 239 -26.19 -19.73 1.51
CA LEU A 239 -25.71 -18.64 0.66
C LEU A 239 -25.57 -19.15 -0.78
N TRP A 240 -26.10 -18.41 -1.73
CA TRP A 240 -26.17 -18.79 -3.15
C TRP A 240 -25.61 -17.70 -4.07
N SER A 241 -25.16 -18.10 -5.26
CA SER A 241 -25.06 -17.18 -6.40
C SER A 241 -26.46 -16.75 -6.87
N ALA A 242 -26.56 -15.62 -7.60
CA ALA A 242 -27.80 -15.24 -8.29
C ALA A 242 -28.30 -16.28 -9.32
N THR A 243 -27.46 -17.23 -9.74
CA THR A 243 -27.80 -18.31 -10.68
C THR A 243 -28.25 -19.62 -9.99
N GLY A 244 -28.26 -19.66 -8.65
CA GLY A 244 -28.72 -20.82 -7.89
C GLY A 244 -27.66 -21.87 -7.55
N GLN A 245 -26.38 -21.55 -7.70
CA GLN A 245 -25.30 -22.38 -7.16
C GLN A 245 -25.22 -22.16 -5.64
N LEU A 246 -25.28 -23.24 -4.86
CA LEU A 246 -25.01 -23.22 -3.42
C LEU A 246 -23.52 -22.92 -3.18
N LEU A 247 -23.23 -21.91 -2.36
CA LEU A 247 -21.87 -21.47 -2.01
C LEU A 247 -21.48 -21.88 -0.59
N ALA A 248 -22.41 -21.79 0.37
CA ALA A 248 -22.28 -22.38 1.69
C ALA A 248 -23.64 -22.70 2.32
N SER A 249 -23.63 -23.57 3.32
CA SER A 249 -24.77 -23.93 4.16
C SER A 249 -24.31 -24.13 5.61
N ALA A 250 -25.16 -23.79 6.58
CA ALA A 250 -24.95 -24.11 7.98
C ALA A 250 -26.30 -24.32 8.69
N THR A 251 -26.42 -25.40 9.46
CA THR A 251 -27.58 -25.63 10.34
C THR A 251 -27.53 -24.67 11.52
N PHE A 252 -28.61 -23.95 11.79
CA PHE A 252 -28.72 -23.14 13.00
C PHE A 252 -28.79 -24.06 14.22
N VAL A 253 -27.94 -23.81 15.20
CA VAL A 253 -27.86 -24.53 16.47
C VAL A 253 -28.09 -23.57 17.63
N ASP A 254 -28.51 -24.10 18.78
CA ASP A 254 -28.77 -23.34 20.02
C ASP A 254 -29.70 -22.12 19.86
N GLU A 255 -30.63 -22.21 18.90
CA GLU A 255 -31.60 -21.16 18.60
C GLU A 255 -32.50 -20.81 19.80
N THR A 256 -32.80 -19.52 19.95
CA THR A 256 -33.83 -19.07 20.89
C THR A 256 -35.24 -19.39 20.36
N ALA A 257 -36.25 -19.20 21.22
CA ALA A 257 -37.65 -19.35 20.83
C ALA A 257 -38.15 -18.23 19.89
N THR A 258 -37.56 -17.03 19.97
CA THR A 258 -37.94 -15.84 19.19
C THR A 258 -36.77 -14.85 19.09
N GLY A 259 -36.69 -14.10 17.99
CA GLY A 259 -35.70 -13.05 17.74
C GLY A 259 -34.74 -13.40 16.61
N TRP A 260 -33.70 -12.58 16.41
CA TRP A 260 -32.62 -12.88 15.46
C TRP A 260 -31.83 -14.13 15.88
N GLN A 261 -31.85 -15.16 15.03
CA GLN A 261 -30.97 -16.33 15.09
C GLN A 261 -29.80 -16.11 14.16
N GLN A 262 -28.60 -16.49 14.57
CA GLN A 262 -27.37 -16.23 13.81
C GLN A 262 -26.51 -17.49 13.74
N VAL A 263 -26.03 -17.85 12.55
CA VAL A 263 -25.09 -18.95 12.35
C VAL A 263 -23.92 -18.48 11.48
N THR A 264 -22.69 -18.83 11.89
CA THR A 264 -21.50 -18.64 11.06
C THR A 264 -21.30 -19.84 10.13
N PHE A 265 -20.78 -19.59 8.93
CA PHE A 265 -20.36 -20.70 8.07
C PHE A 265 -19.04 -21.29 8.60
N SER A 266 -18.89 -22.61 8.50
CA SER A 266 -17.67 -23.33 8.91
C SER A 266 -16.42 -22.90 8.14
N THR A 267 -16.62 -22.33 6.95
CA THR A 267 -15.63 -21.57 6.19
C THR A 267 -16.30 -20.29 5.71
N PRO A 268 -15.77 -19.08 6.01
CA PRO A 268 -16.29 -17.84 5.45
C PRO A 268 -16.24 -17.87 3.92
N VAL A 269 -17.30 -17.37 3.27
CA VAL A 269 -17.40 -17.40 1.80
C VAL A 269 -16.91 -16.07 1.22
N PRO A 270 -15.84 -16.06 0.41
CA PRO A 270 -15.42 -14.85 -0.29
C PRO A 270 -16.48 -14.49 -1.34
N ILE A 271 -16.96 -13.24 -1.29
CA ILE A 271 -17.88 -12.66 -2.26
C ILE A 271 -17.24 -11.42 -2.91
N ALA A 272 -17.46 -11.27 -4.21
CA ALA A 272 -16.99 -10.14 -4.98
C ALA A 272 -17.93 -8.93 -4.80
N ALA A 273 -17.36 -7.72 -4.85
CA ALA A 273 -18.12 -6.48 -4.92
C ALA A 273 -19.15 -6.51 -6.07
N ASP A 274 -20.26 -5.80 -5.87
CA ASP A 274 -21.36 -5.54 -6.81
C ASP A 274 -22.02 -6.77 -7.47
N THR A 275 -21.65 -7.96 -7.04
CA THR A 275 -22.20 -9.23 -7.52
C THR A 275 -23.42 -9.59 -6.68
N THR A 276 -24.54 -9.94 -7.33
CA THR A 276 -25.76 -10.34 -6.59
C THR A 276 -25.60 -11.75 -6.03
N TYR A 277 -25.86 -11.89 -4.73
CA TYR A 277 -25.96 -13.15 -4.02
C TYR A 277 -27.34 -13.29 -3.37
N VAL A 278 -27.69 -14.50 -2.92
CA VAL A 278 -28.90 -14.75 -2.13
C VAL A 278 -28.50 -15.35 -0.79
N ALA A 279 -28.93 -14.73 0.32
CA ALA A 279 -28.90 -15.34 1.64
C ALA A 279 -30.31 -15.86 1.95
N SER A 280 -30.45 -17.13 2.35
CA SER A 280 -31.73 -17.75 2.68
C SER A 280 -31.64 -18.60 3.94
N TYR A 281 -32.79 -18.99 4.49
CA TYR A 281 -32.89 -20.11 5.42
C TYR A 281 -34.09 -21.00 5.10
N HIS A 282 -33.99 -22.28 5.46
CA HIS A 282 -35.08 -23.22 5.40
C HIS A 282 -35.92 -23.18 6.69
N ALA A 283 -37.22 -22.94 6.53
CA ALA A 283 -38.26 -23.02 7.54
C ALA A 283 -39.06 -24.33 7.38
N PRO A 284 -38.73 -25.41 8.11
CA PRO A 284 -39.31 -26.74 7.86
C PRO A 284 -40.79 -26.86 8.30
N THR A 285 -41.29 -25.94 9.15
CA THR A 285 -42.72 -25.85 9.52
C THR A 285 -43.38 -24.54 9.09
N GLY A 286 -42.84 -23.85 8.08
CA GLY A 286 -43.34 -22.54 7.65
C GLY A 286 -43.23 -21.49 8.76
N ALA A 287 -44.29 -20.69 8.94
CA ALA A 287 -44.43 -19.71 10.03
C ALA A 287 -43.28 -18.69 10.18
N TYR A 288 -42.59 -18.38 9.08
CA TYR A 288 -41.50 -17.41 8.98
C TYR A 288 -41.93 -15.96 9.36
N ALA A 289 -40.94 -15.11 9.63
CA ALA A 289 -41.12 -13.66 9.78
C ALA A 289 -41.41 -12.96 8.44
N PHE A 290 -42.25 -11.92 8.44
CA PHE A 290 -42.82 -11.35 7.22
C PHE A 290 -43.27 -9.89 7.36
N ASP A 291 -42.85 -9.02 6.43
CA ASP A 291 -43.52 -7.75 6.12
C ASP A 291 -43.91 -7.72 4.64
N ASP A 292 -45.18 -7.44 4.33
CA ASP A 292 -45.63 -7.27 2.93
C ASP A 292 -44.98 -6.03 2.32
N ALA A 293 -44.42 -6.16 1.10
CA ALA A 293 -43.71 -5.09 0.38
C ALA A 293 -42.47 -4.47 1.06
N GLY A 294 -41.94 -5.06 2.14
CA GLY A 294 -40.80 -4.53 2.92
C GLY A 294 -39.47 -4.36 2.17
N LEU A 295 -39.32 -4.92 0.97
CA LEU A 295 -38.14 -4.82 0.09
C LEU A 295 -38.44 -4.19 -1.29
N VAL A 296 -39.62 -3.61 -1.53
CA VAL A 296 -39.93 -2.89 -2.80
C VAL A 296 -38.84 -1.84 -3.11
N ASN A 297 -38.39 -1.10 -2.11
CA ASN A 297 -37.35 -0.08 -2.25
C ASN A 297 -35.93 -0.57 -1.88
N GLY A 298 -35.79 -1.82 -1.44
CA GLY A 298 -34.54 -2.37 -0.89
C GLY A 298 -34.16 -1.78 0.48
N VAL A 299 -33.01 -2.20 1.00
CA VAL A 299 -32.40 -1.66 2.23
C VAL A 299 -30.91 -1.49 1.99
N ASN A 300 -30.39 -0.27 2.18
CA ASN A 300 -28.99 0.05 1.92
C ASN A 300 -28.25 0.34 3.23
N ALA A 301 -27.28 -0.50 3.59
CA ALA A 301 -26.45 -0.36 4.79
C ALA A 301 -24.96 -0.64 4.45
N PRO A 302 -24.29 0.27 3.70
CA PRO A 302 -22.95 0.03 3.17
C PRO A 302 -21.95 -0.41 4.25
N PRO A 303 -21.10 -1.42 3.97
CA PRO A 303 -20.86 -2.04 2.66
C PRO A 303 -21.84 -3.14 2.20
N VAL A 304 -23.04 -3.30 2.79
CA VAL A 304 -24.02 -4.34 2.39
C VAL A 304 -25.39 -3.75 2.01
N SER A 305 -26.05 -4.29 0.98
CA SER A 305 -27.37 -3.79 0.55
C SER A 305 -28.31 -4.92 0.12
N ALA A 306 -29.51 -4.98 0.68
CA ALA A 306 -30.63 -5.74 0.12
C ALA A 306 -31.21 -4.98 -1.09
N LEU A 307 -31.35 -5.66 -2.24
CA LEU A 307 -31.70 -4.99 -3.49
C LEU A 307 -33.18 -4.57 -3.55
N PRO A 308 -33.53 -3.47 -4.25
CA PRO A 308 -34.92 -3.15 -4.53
C PRO A 308 -35.58 -4.23 -5.39
N GLY A 309 -36.83 -4.56 -5.07
CA GLY A 309 -37.61 -5.57 -5.78
C GLY A 309 -37.73 -5.36 -7.29
N PRO A 310 -38.24 -4.20 -7.76
CA PRO A 310 -38.41 -3.90 -9.18
C PRO A 310 -37.12 -3.92 -10.01
N THR A 311 -35.96 -3.68 -9.39
CA THR A 311 -34.65 -3.67 -10.10
C THR A 311 -33.87 -4.98 -9.97
N SER A 312 -34.27 -5.89 -9.07
CA SER A 312 -33.62 -7.20 -8.86
C SER A 312 -34.41 -8.39 -9.44
N GLY A 313 -35.51 -8.12 -10.15
CA GLY A 313 -36.41 -9.16 -10.65
C GLY A 313 -37.16 -9.85 -9.51
N GLY A 314 -37.70 -9.06 -8.58
CA GLY A 314 -38.35 -9.50 -7.35
C GLY A 314 -37.35 -9.77 -6.23
N ASN A 315 -37.46 -9.10 -5.09
CA ASN A 315 -36.77 -9.47 -3.85
C ASN A 315 -37.76 -10.12 -2.87
N GLY A 316 -37.33 -10.52 -1.67
CA GLY A 316 -38.15 -11.37 -0.80
C GLY A 316 -38.42 -12.69 -1.49
N VAL A 317 -37.38 -13.51 -1.62
CA VAL A 317 -37.44 -14.73 -2.43
C VAL A 317 -37.88 -15.93 -1.61
N TYR A 318 -38.63 -16.86 -2.23
CA TYR A 318 -39.04 -18.10 -1.59
C TYR A 318 -39.12 -19.31 -2.56
N ALA A 319 -39.08 -20.52 -2.01
CA ALA A 319 -39.50 -21.75 -2.69
C ALA A 319 -40.03 -22.79 -1.69
N TYR A 320 -41.18 -23.43 -2.00
CA TYR A 320 -41.67 -24.58 -1.23
C TYR A 320 -40.94 -25.85 -1.68
N GLY A 321 -40.43 -26.63 -0.73
CA GLY A 321 -39.60 -27.80 -1.03
C GLY A 321 -38.79 -28.27 0.19
N PRO A 322 -37.87 -29.23 0.01
CA PRO A 322 -36.88 -29.57 1.03
C PRO A 322 -35.86 -28.45 1.23
N SER A 323 -35.15 -28.48 2.36
CA SER A 323 -33.99 -27.61 2.64
C SER A 323 -32.99 -27.59 1.48
N GLY A 324 -32.50 -26.41 1.12
CA GLY A 324 -31.59 -26.26 -0.01
C GLY A 324 -32.30 -26.26 -1.37
N THR A 325 -33.58 -25.91 -1.41
CA THR A 325 -34.27 -25.56 -2.67
C THR A 325 -34.02 -24.09 -2.96
N PHE A 326 -33.23 -23.77 -4.01
CA PHE A 326 -32.89 -22.38 -4.35
C PHE A 326 -34.17 -21.51 -4.54
N PRO A 327 -34.35 -20.42 -3.78
CA PRO A 327 -35.59 -19.65 -3.79
C PRO A 327 -35.68 -18.73 -5.01
N THR A 328 -36.58 -19.06 -5.94
CA THR A 328 -36.77 -18.35 -7.23
C THR A 328 -38.08 -17.57 -7.35
N GLY A 329 -39.09 -17.87 -6.52
CA GLY A 329 -40.32 -17.09 -6.44
C GLY A 329 -40.12 -15.82 -5.62
N SER A 330 -40.95 -14.80 -5.83
CA SER A 330 -41.07 -13.63 -4.95
C SER A 330 -42.55 -13.33 -4.72
N TYR A 331 -42.87 -12.79 -3.53
CA TYR A 331 -44.21 -12.30 -3.22
C TYR A 331 -44.13 -10.82 -2.85
N ARG A 332 -44.64 -9.95 -3.74
CA ARG A 332 -44.78 -8.50 -3.53
C ARG A 332 -43.53 -7.76 -3.06
N ASP A 333 -42.33 -8.31 -3.26
CA ASP A 333 -41.09 -7.79 -2.67
C ASP A 333 -41.16 -7.68 -1.14
N SER A 334 -41.65 -8.73 -0.48
CA SER A 334 -41.78 -8.80 0.98
C SER A 334 -40.43 -8.92 1.69
N ASN A 335 -40.36 -8.50 2.95
CA ASN A 335 -39.19 -8.77 3.79
C ASN A 335 -39.40 -10.07 4.57
N TYR A 336 -38.58 -11.09 4.30
CA TYR A 336 -38.55 -12.36 5.07
C TYR A 336 -37.54 -12.33 6.24
N TRP A 337 -36.94 -11.18 6.53
CA TRP A 337 -36.02 -10.95 7.64
C TRP A 337 -34.85 -11.93 7.67
N VAL A 338 -34.21 -12.10 6.52
CA VAL A 338 -32.97 -12.88 6.35
C VAL A 338 -31.86 -11.91 6.00
N ASP A 339 -30.72 -12.05 6.66
CA ASP A 339 -29.61 -11.11 6.63
C ASP A 339 -28.27 -11.86 6.61
N VAL A 340 -27.22 -11.16 6.21
CA VAL A 340 -25.87 -11.68 6.01
C VAL A 340 -24.91 -11.05 7.04
N LEU A 341 -23.97 -11.85 7.54
CA LEU A 341 -22.83 -11.34 8.28
C LEU A 341 -21.68 -11.13 7.30
N PHE A 342 -21.36 -9.89 6.99
CA PHE A 342 -20.30 -9.55 6.06
C PHE A 342 -19.10 -8.94 6.80
N GLN A 343 -17.93 -9.54 6.62
CA GLN A 343 -16.66 -8.97 7.06
C GLN A 343 -15.89 -8.51 5.83
N ALA A 344 -15.80 -7.19 5.65
CA ALA A 344 -15.01 -6.58 4.59
C ALA A 344 -13.53 -6.98 4.72
N THR A 345 -12.88 -7.27 3.58
CA THR A 345 -11.43 -7.46 3.51
C THR A 345 -10.86 -6.42 2.56
N GLY A 346 -10.08 -5.48 3.08
CA GLY A 346 -9.64 -4.30 2.33
C GLY A 346 -8.58 -4.58 1.27
N ALA A 347 -8.98 -5.14 0.13
CA ALA A 347 -8.25 -5.08 -1.15
C ALA A 347 -9.18 -5.43 -2.34
N PRO A 348 -8.91 -4.91 -3.55
CA PRO A 348 -9.40 -5.51 -4.81
C PRO A 348 -8.88 -6.97 -4.96
N PRO A 349 -9.46 -7.78 -5.88
CA PRO A 349 -9.15 -9.21 -5.94
C PRO A 349 -7.66 -9.48 -6.20
N PRO A 350 -7.07 -10.52 -5.56
CA PRO A 350 -5.75 -10.97 -5.92
C PRO A 350 -5.76 -11.59 -7.33
N GLU A 351 -5.11 -10.91 -8.27
CA GLU A 351 -4.37 -11.58 -9.33
C GLU A 351 -3.43 -12.63 -8.67
N PRO A 352 -3.22 -13.82 -9.26
CA PRO A 352 -2.36 -14.84 -8.65
C PRO A 352 -0.99 -14.27 -8.26
N PRO A 353 -0.59 -14.36 -6.96
CA PRO A 353 0.57 -13.64 -6.48
C PRO A 353 1.86 -14.14 -7.15
N PRO A 354 2.69 -13.24 -7.70
CA PRO A 354 4.07 -13.57 -8.03
C PRO A 354 4.81 -14.06 -6.76
N PRO A 355 5.72 -15.04 -6.87
CA PRO A 355 6.21 -15.78 -5.70
C PRO A 355 7.21 -14.98 -4.85
N GLY A 356 6.98 -14.95 -3.53
CA GLY A 356 7.93 -14.53 -2.50
C GLY A 356 7.23 -14.41 -1.13
N ASN A 357 7.71 -14.94 0.00
CA ASN A 357 8.95 -15.69 0.26
C ASN A 357 8.69 -16.96 1.11
N THR A 358 7.49 -17.55 1.03
CA THR A 358 7.17 -18.81 1.73
C THR A 358 7.43 -20.03 0.82
N PHE A 359 8.29 -20.92 1.28
CA PHE A 359 8.74 -22.15 0.61
C PHE A 359 8.35 -23.40 1.42
N SER A 360 8.33 -24.54 0.75
CA SER A 360 7.99 -25.85 1.31
C SER A 360 8.59 -26.97 0.45
N LEU A 361 8.92 -28.12 1.03
CA LEU A 361 9.60 -29.26 0.37
C LEU A 361 8.76 -29.89 -0.75
N PHE A 362 7.43 -29.85 -0.64
CA PHE A 362 6.51 -30.41 -1.64
C PHE A 362 5.61 -29.33 -2.26
N PRO A 363 5.06 -29.52 -3.47
CA PRO A 363 3.95 -28.70 -3.95
C PRO A 363 2.62 -29.16 -3.31
N VAL A 364 1.65 -28.25 -3.16
CA VAL A 364 0.33 -28.56 -2.54
C VAL A 364 -0.50 -29.59 -3.31
N SER A 365 -0.13 -29.87 -4.56
CA SER A 365 -0.72 -30.91 -5.41
C SER A 365 -0.09 -32.30 -5.23
N ALA A 366 1.02 -32.43 -4.50
CA ALA A 366 1.66 -33.72 -4.27
C ALA A 366 0.83 -34.58 -3.27
N THR A 367 0.82 -35.89 -3.52
CA THR A 367 0.06 -36.87 -2.73
C THR A 367 0.90 -38.13 -2.46
N PRO A 368 0.70 -38.79 -1.31
CA PRO A 368 1.35 -40.06 -0.98
C PRO A 368 0.85 -41.22 -1.84
N ALA A 369 1.74 -42.16 -2.16
CA ALA A 369 1.35 -43.44 -2.75
C ALA A 369 0.65 -44.37 -1.74
N THR A 370 0.96 -44.24 -0.43
CA THR A 370 0.18 -44.82 0.67
C THR A 370 -0.39 -43.72 1.58
N PRO A 371 -1.62 -43.23 1.33
CA PRO A 371 -2.26 -42.20 2.16
C PRO A 371 -2.61 -42.62 3.59
N THR A 372 -2.63 -43.92 3.90
CA THR A 372 -2.98 -44.43 5.24
C THR A 372 -2.26 -45.75 5.50
N ALA A 373 -1.28 -45.72 6.40
CA ALA A 373 -0.63 -46.91 6.91
C ALA A 373 -1.62 -47.79 7.72
N GLN A 374 -1.36 -49.09 7.75
CA GLN A 374 -2.16 -50.06 8.53
C GLN A 374 -1.79 -50.10 10.03
N ASP A 375 -0.78 -49.33 10.44
CA ASP A 375 -0.38 -49.22 11.84
C ASP A 375 -1.27 -48.22 12.58
N THR A 376 -1.97 -48.67 13.61
CA THR A 376 -2.86 -47.85 14.46
C THR A 376 -2.20 -47.44 15.78
N SER A 377 -0.88 -47.54 15.88
CA SER A 377 -0.11 -47.23 17.09
C SER A 377 0.12 -45.73 17.26
N SER A 378 0.15 -45.27 18.51
CA SER A 378 0.44 -43.87 18.87
C SER A 378 1.91 -43.53 18.57
N ILE A 379 2.16 -42.55 17.68
CA ILE A 379 3.47 -42.36 17.02
C ILE A 379 3.73 -40.89 16.65
N GLU A 380 4.96 -40.42 16.82
CA GLU A 380 5.48 -39.19 16.19
C GLU A 380 6.20 -39.57 14.88
N VAL A 381 5.94 -38.87 13.77
CA VAL A 381 6.62 -39.08 12.47
C VAL A 381 7.09 -37.75 11.86
N GLY A 382 8.22 -37.74 11.14
CA GLY A 382 8.83 -36.50 10.65
C GLY A 382 9.97 -36.60 9.63
N VAL A 383 10.49 -35.44 9.25
CA VAL A 383 11.55 -35.23 8.25
C VAL A 383 12.69 -34.37 8.82
N LYS A 384 13.94 -34.76 8.54
CA LYS A 384 15.15 -33.94 8.74
C LYS A 384 15.33 -33.03 7.52
N PHE A 385 15.46 -31.73 7.74
CA PHE A 385 15.64 -30.76 6.67
C PHE A 385 16.68 -29.67 7.00
N ARG A 386 17.05 -28.89 5.99
CA ARG A 386 17.88 -27.68 6.06
C ARG A 386 17.28 -26.57 5.19
N SER A 387 17.76 -25.34 5.39
CA SER A 387 17.61 -24.22 4.46
C SER A 387 18.99 -23.74 3.98
N ASP A 388 19.09 -23.25 2.75
CA ASP A 388 20.27 -22.58 2.20
C ASP A 388 20.49 -21.18 2.80
N VAL A 389 19.44 -20.58 3.36
CA VAL A 389 19.41 -19.22 3.93
C VAL A 389 18.82 -19.22 5.33
N ASP A 390 19.14 -18.20 6.13
CA ASP A 390 18.44 -17.95 7.39
C ASP A 390 16.96 -17.68 7.11
N GLY A 391 16.08 -17.99 8.06
CA GLY A 391 14.65 -17.76 7.89
C GLY A 391 13.84 -18.12 9.11
N ARG A 392 12.52 -18.24 8.93
CA ARG A 392 11.58 -18.61 9.99
C ARG A 392 10.67 -19.74 9.52
N VAL A 393 10.57 -20.80 10.32
CA VAL A 393 9.52 -21.79 10.15
C VAL A 393 8.26 -21.25 10.80
N LYS A 394 7.28 -20.85 9.98
CA LYS A 394 5.98 -20.32 10.41
C LYS A 394 5.02 -21.40 10.89
N GLY A 395 5.26 -22.67 10.53
CA GLY A 395 4.36 -23.78 10.82
C GLY A 395 4.81 -25.11 10.23
N ILE A 396 4.04 -26.16 10.55
CA ILE A 396 4.18 -27.52 10.02
C ILE A 396 2.95 -27.83 9.16
N ARG A 397 3.12 -28.68 8.16
CA ARG A 397 2.02 -29.32 7.46
C ARG A 397 2.32 -30.80 7.25
N PHE A 398 1.28 -31.61 7.12
CA PHE A 398 1.42 -33.03 6.80
C PHE A 398 0.27 -33.53 5.92
N TYR A 399 0.47 -34.63 5.20
CA TYR A 399 -0.61 -35.26 4.44
C TYR A 399 -1.39 -36.27 5.30
N LYS A 400 -2.69 -36.02 5.49
CA LYS A 400 -3.63 -36.87 6.23
C LYS A 400 -4.42 -37.76 5.28
N GLY A 401 -4.51 -39.06 5.56
CA GLY A 401 -5.50 -39.95 4.95
C GLY A 401 -6.54 -40.42 5.97
N GLY A 402 -7.59 -41.09 5.49
CA GLY A 402 -8.82 -41.31 6.25
C GLY A 402 -8.70 -42.19 7.51
N GLY A 403 -7.59 -42.91 7.71
CA GLY A 403 -7.33 -43.65 8.96
C GLY A 403 -6.53 -42.84 10.00
N ASN A 404 -5.86 -41.76 9.59
CA ASN A 404 -5.08 -40.92 10.49
C ASN A 404 -6.00 -40.01 11.30
N THR A 405 -6.23 -40.37 12.56
CA THR A 405 -7.35 -39.86 13.37
C THR A 405 -6.92 -39.52 14.80
N GLY A 406 -7.76 -38.71 15.47
CA GLY A 406 -7.44 -38.07 16.75
C GLY A 406 -6.83 -36.68 16.56
N THR A 407 -6.34 -36.09 17.65
CA THR A 407 -5.79 -34.73 17.68
C THR A 407 -4.32 -34.73 17.29
N HIS A 408 -4.00 -34.24 16.09
CA HIS A 408 -2.62 -34.10 15.62
C HIS A 408 -1.94 -32.86 16.20
N VAL A 409 -0.63 -32.95 16.45
CA VAL A 409 0.18 -31.83 16.95
C VAL A 409 1.48 -31.78 16.15
N GLY A 410 1.75 -30.65 15.50
CA GLY A 410 2.96 -30.42 14.72
C GLY A 410 4.08 -29.87 15.59
N HIS A 411 5.30 -30.35 15.35
CA HIS A 411 6.49 -30.01 16.13
C HIS A 411 7.66 -29.62 15.23
N LEU A 412 8.48 -28.69 15.72
CA LEU A 412 9.79 -28.36 15.15
C LEU A 412 10.87 -28.54 16.23
N TRP A 413 11.93 -29.26 15.90
CA TRP A 413 13.02 -29.58 16.82
C TRP A 413 14.39 -29.20 16.23
N SER A 414 15.37 -28.96 17.10
CA SER A 414 16.78 -28.99 16.71
C SER A 414 17.22 -30.41 16.34
N ALA A 415 18.32 -30.56 15.60
CA ALA A 415 18.97 -31.87 15.41
C ALA A 415 19.44 -32.56 16.71
N SER A 416 19.50 -31.85 17.84
CA SER A 416 19.81 -32.39 19.17
C SER A 416 18.58 -32.79 19.99
N GLY A 417 17.37 -32.61 19.47
CA GLY A 417 16.12 -32.98 20.14
C GLY A 417 15.53 -31.95 21.09
N GLN A 418 16.00 -30.70 21.06
CA GLN A 418 15.33 -29.59 21.73
C GLN A 418 14.06 -29.23 20.94
N LEU A 419 12.90 -29.22 21.60
CA LEU A 419 11.67 -28.68 21.03
C LEU A 419 11.81 -27.16 20.86
N LEU A 420 11.56 -26.65 19.65
CA LEU A 420 11.66 -25.23 19.30
C LEU A 420 10.28 -24.58 19.16
N ALA A 421 9.30 -25.31 18.61
CA ALA A 421 7.88 -24.95 18.69
C ALA A 421 6.97 -26.17 18.54
N SER A 422 5.73 -26.03 19.00
CA SER A 422 4.64 -26.98 18.87
C SER A 422 3.35 -26.22 18.53
N ALA A 423 2.46 -26.81 17.73
CA ALA A 423 1.10 -26.33 17.54
C ALA A 423 0.13 -27.48 17.22
N THR A 424 -1.01 -27.50 17.91
CA THR A 424 -2.09 -28.45 17.67
C THR A 424 -2.80 -28.14 16.35
N PHE A 425 -2.91 -29.11 15.45
CA PHE A 425 -3.73 -28.96 14.25
C PHE A 425 -5.21 -28.87 14.66
N MET A 426 -5.89 -27.83 14.20
CA MET A 426 -7.31 -27.56 14.48
C MET A 426 -8.06 -27.46 13.16
N ASN A 427 -9.34 -27.86 13.15
CA ASN A 427 -10.22 -27.82 11.97
C ASN A 427 -9.67 -28.61 10.76
N GLU A 428 -8.97 -29.71 11.01
CA GLU A 428 -8.45 -30.60 9.98
C GLU A 428 -9.57 -31.19 9.09
N THR A 429 -9.28 -31.35 7.80
CA THR A 429 -10.15 -32.11 6.89
C THR A 429 -10.05 -33.62 7.16
N ALA A 430 -10.93 -34.39 6.51
CA ALA A 430 -10.89 -35.86 6.57
C ALA A 430 -9.69 -36.46 5.82
N THR A 431 -9.23 -35.80 4.75
CA THR A 431 -8.10 -36.21 3.89
C THR A 431 -7.46 -35.01 3.20
N GLY A 432 -6.15 -35.09 2.94
CA GLY A 432 -5.37 -34.06 2.22
C GLY A 432 -4.29 -33.42 3.10
N TRP A 433 -3.64 -32.38 2.57
CA TRP A 433 -2.69 -31.56 3.33
C TRP A 433 -3.38 -30.82 4.48
N GLN A 434 -2.96 -31.10 5.71
CA GLN A 434 -3.31 -30.34 6.92
C GLN A 434 -2.18 -29.37 7.22
N GLN A 435 -2.49 -28.16 7.68
CA GLN A 435 -1.51 -27.10 7.93
C GLN A 435 -1.80 -26.40 9.26
N VAL A 436 -0.75 -26.18 10.06
CA VAL A 436 -0.84 -25.41 11.31
C VAL A 436 0.32 -24.42 11.39
N THR A 437 0.04 -23.18 11.80
CA THR A 437 1.05 -22.18 12.11
C THR A 437 1.41 -22.21 13.60
N PHE A 438 2.68 -21.94 13.91
CA PHE A 438 3.13 -21.75 15.28
C PHE A 438 2.67 -20.38 15.79
N ALA A 439 2.32 -20.29 17.09
CA ALA A 439 1.99 -19.02 17.75
C ALA A 439 3.15 -18.01 17.76
N SER A 440 4.36 -18.45 17.43
CA SER A 440 5.49 -17.60 17.05
C SER A 440 6.37 -18.36 16.04
N PRO A 441 6.63 -17.81 14.83
CA PRO A 441 7.53 -18.43 13.86
C PRO A 441 8.95 -18.61 14.42
N VAL A 442 9.52 -19.80 14.26
CA VAL A 442 10.83 -20.16 14.80
C VAL A 442 11.93 -19.77 13.83
N SER A 443 12.83 -18.88 14.24
CA SER A 443 14.05 -18.59 13.49
C SER A 443 14.94 -19.83 13.34
N ILE A 444 15.37 -20.13 12.12
CA ILE A 444 16.33 -21.19 11.80
C ILE A 444 17.50 -20.65 10.97
N THR A 445 18.67 -21.26 11.14
CA THR A 445 19.93 -20.83 10.53
C THR A 445 20.26 -21.63 9.27
N ALA A 446 20.82 -20.96 8.26
CA ALA A 446 21.34 -21.55 7.04
C ALA A 446 22.26 -22.77 7.31
N GLY A 447 22.17 -23.79 6.46
CA GLY A 447 22.97 -25.02 6.53
C GLY A 447 22.75 -25.89 7.78
N THR A 448 21.98 -25.43 8.77
CA THR A 448 21.74 -26.13 10.05
C THR A 448 20.60 -27.12 9.89
N THR A 449 20.71 -28.28 10.56
CA THR A 449 19.71 -29.36 10.46
C THR A 449 18.65 -29.24 11.54
N TYR A 450 17.39 -29.34 11.13
CA TYR A 450 16.21 -29.32 11.99
C TYR A 450 15.33 -30.53 11.67
N VAL A 451 14.38 -30.83 12.57
CA VAL A 451 13.39 -31.90 12.37
C VAL A 451 12.00 -31.29 12.44
N ALA A 452 11.20 -31.49 11.39
CA ALA A 452 9.77 -31.20 11.36
C ALA A 452 9.00 -32.51 11.54
N SER A 453 8.07 -32.59 12.49
CA SER A 453 7.30 -33.80 12.77
C SER A 453 5.86 -33.49 13.14
N TYR A 454 5.01 -34.53 13.19
CA TYR A 454 3.72 -34.45 13.86
C TYR A 454 3.42 -35.71 14.67
N PHE A 455 2.63 -35.53 15.73
CA PHE A 455 2.10 -36.61 16.55
C PHE A 455 0.79 -37.14 15.96
N ALA A 456 0.74 -38.45 15.69
CA ALA A 456 -0.43 -39.22 15.27
C ALA A 456 -0.90 -40.12 16.42
N PRO A 457 -1.87 -39.68 17.25
CA PRO A 457 -2.24 -40.37 18.48
C PRO A 457 -2.86 -41.76 18.26
N VAL A 458 -3.42 -42.02 17.07
CA VAL A 458 -4.05 -43.31 16.67
C VAL A 458 -3.37 -43.90 15.41
N GLY A 459 -2.14 -43.47 15.09
CA GLY A 459 -1.41 -43.94 13.91
C GLY A 459 -2.09 -43.53 12.59
N GLY A 460 -2.14 -44.46 11.63
CA GLY A 460 -2.81 -44.29 10.32
C GLY A 460 -2.12 -43.35 9.33
N TYR A 461 -0.91 -42.88 9.66
CA TYR A 461 -0.14 -41.86 8.94
C TYR A 461 0.12 -42.19 7.46
N SER A 462 0.35 -41.15 6.64
CA SER A 462 0.81 -41.31 5.25
C SER A 462 2.29 -41.73 5.19
N ALA A 463 2.67 -42.68 4.33
CA ALA A 463 4.05 -43.14 4.24
C ALA A 463 4.44 -43.79 2.89
N ASP A 464 5.51 -43.28 2.27
CA ASP A 464 6.11 -43.92 1.09
C ASP A 464 7.52 -44.43 1.40
N LEU A 465 7.68 -45.75 1.47
CA LEU A 465 8.97 -46.40 1.76
C LEU A 465 10.02 -46.06 0.69
N GLY A 466 11.24 -45.72 1.12
CA GLY A 466 12.30 -45.26 0.23
C GLY A 466 12.16 -43.80 -0.26
N GLY A 467 11.05 -43.11 0.03
CA GLY A 467 10.74 -41.79 -0.51
C GLY A 467 11.75 -40.67 -0.21
N LEU A 468 12.60 -40.82 0.82
CA LEU A 468 13.67 -39.89 1.19
C LEU A 468 15.09 -40.50 1.01
N ALA A 469 15.23 -41.61 0.29
CA ALA A 469 16.54 -42.25 0.07
C ALA A 469 17.55 -41.31 -0.60
N ASN A 470 17.08 -40.51 -1.58
CA ASN A 470 17.87 -39.49 -2.28
C ASN A 470 17.63 -38.06 -1.73
N GLY A 471 16.77 -37.89 -0.73
CA GLY A 471 16.31 -36.58 -0.25
C GLY A 471 15.25 -35.94 -1.16
N VAL A 472 14.92 -34.68 -0.87
CA VAL A 472 14.07 -33.81 -1.70
C VAL A 472 14.72 -32.43 -1.74
N ASP A 473 14.93 -31.91 -2.95
CA ASP A 473 15.56 -30.63 -3.23
C ASP A 473 14.49 -29.65 -3.75
N ALA A 474 14.22 -28.60 -2.99
CA ALA A 474 13.20 -27.58 -3.26
C ALA A 474 13.70 -26.20 -2.79
N PRO A 475 14.70 -25.60 -3.49
CA PRO A 475 15.48 -24.48 -2.96
C PRO A 475 14.61 -23.30 -2.49
N PRO A 476 14.90 -22.71 -1.32
CA PRO A 476 16.09 -22.92 -0.48
C PRO A 476 15.99 -24.14 0.48
N LEU A 477 14.95 -24.97 0.42
CA LEU A 477 14.75 -26.09 1.35
C LEU A 477 15.29 -27.42 0.84
N HIS A 478 15.88 -28.20 1.75
CA HIS A 478 16.47 -29.51 1.46
C HIS A 478 16.04 -30.54 2.50
N ALA A 479 15.26 -31.56 2.11
CA ALA A 479 15.10 -32.77 2.91
C ALA A 479 16.31 -33.69 2.68
N LEU A 480 17.04 -34.02 3.74
CA LEU A 480 18.34 -34.65 3.61
C LEU A 480 18.27 -36.09 3.04
N PRO A 481 19.20 -36.51 2.17
CA PRO A 481 19.29 -37.89 1.72
C PRO A 481 19.46 -38.86 2.90
N GLY A 482 18.66 -39.92 2.94
CA GLY A 482 18.65 -40.91 4.02
C GLY A 482 19.84 -41.88 4.05
N SER A 483 20.83 -41.71 3.17
CA SER A 483 22.10 -42.44 3.23
C SER A 483 23.01 -41.90 4.35
N THR A 484 24.29 -42.32 4.37
CA THR A 484 25.22 -42.15 5.50
C THR A 484 25.47 -40.70 5.95
N THR A 485 25.10 -39.70 5.15
CA THR A 485 25.30 -38.27 5.42
C THR A 485 24.36 -37.68 6.48
N SER A 486 23.19 -38.30 6.73
CA SER A 486 22.15 -37.77 7.63
C SER A 486 21.85 -38.64 8.86
N GLY A 487 22.37 -39.87 8.89
CA GLY A 487 21.96 -40.89 9.86
C GLY A 487 20.49 -41.32 9.67
N GLY A 488 20.08 -41.54 8.41
CA GLY A 488 18.69 -41.84 8.03
C GLY A 488 17.80 -40.60 7.99
N ASN A 489 16.83 -40.57 7.08
CA ASN A 489 15.76 -39.56 7.05
C ASN A 489 14.40 -40.24 6.94
N GLY A 490 13.30 -39.55 7.23
CA GLY A 490 12.05 -40.22 7.58
C GLY A 490 12.19 -40.81 8.97
N VAL A 491 11.96 -39.96 9.98
CA VAL A 491 12.18 -40.30 11.38
C VAL A 491 10.86 -40.55 12.11
N TYR A 492 10.90 -41.39 13.15
CA TYR A 492 9.74 -41.69 13.98
C TYR A 492 10.11 -42.03 15.44
N ALA A 493 9.10 -42.00 16.32
CA ALA A 493 9.14 -42.56 17.67
C ALA A 493 7.73 -43.01 18.10
N TYR A 494 7.61 -44.22 18.68
CA TYR A 494 6.34 -44.69 19.27
C TYR A 494 6.19 -44.21 20.71
N GLY A 495 4.99 -43.79 21.11
CA GLY A 495 4.68 -43.38 22.47
C GLY A 495 3.28 -42.80 22.61
N ALA A 496 2.68 -42.93 23.79
CA ALA A 496 1.35 -42.38 24.08
C ALA A 496 1.30 -40.84 24.21
N VAL A 497 2.46 -40.18 24.07
CA VAL A 497 2.65 -38.72 23.98
C VAL A 497 3.78 -38.44 23.00
N SER A 498 3.81 -37.23 22.44
CA SER A 498 4.90 -36.79 21.55
C SER A 498 6.28 -36.90 22.20
N SER A 499 7.28 -37.28 21.39
CA SER A 499 8.69 -37.27 21.77
C SER A 499 9.57 -37.11 20.53
N PHE A 500 10.80 -36.62 20.71
CA PHE A 500 11.72 -36.35 19.59
C PHE A 500 12.00 -37.60 18.74
N PRO A 501 11.65 -37.62 17.43
CA PRO A 501 11.75 -38.82 16.61
C PRO A 501 13.20 -39.12 16.22
N THR A 502 13.73 -40.24 16.71
CA THR A 502 15.15 -40.63 16.57
C THR A 502 15.38 -41.92 15.78
N SER A 503 14.35 -42.76 15.61
CA SER A 503 14.42 -43.95 14.77
C SER A 503 14.12 -43.61 13.32
N SER A 504 14.58 -44.41 12.35
CA SER A 504 14.24 -44.26 10.93
C SER A 504 14.04 -45.63 10.29
N TYR A 505 13.10 -45.72 9.35
CA TYR A 505 12.73 -46.99 8.70
C TYR A 505 12.70 -46.83 7.18
N GLN A 506 13.57 -47.58 6.48
CA GLN A 506 13.69 -47.64 5.01
C GLN A 506 13.70 -46.27 4.30
N ASN A 507 14.19 -45.21 4.95
CA ASN A 507 14.16 -43.84 4.43
C ASN A 507 12.77 -43.39 3.92
N ALA A 508 11.71 -43.70 4.67
CA ALA A 508 10.34 -43.42 4.27
C ALA A 508 10.02 -41.92 4.24
N ASN A 509 9.27 -41.45 3.23
CA ASN A 509 8.64 -40.14 3.30
C ASN A 509 7.34 -40.25 4.11
N TYR A 510 7.31 -39.67 5.32
CA TYR A 510 6.09 -39.57 6.14
C TYR A 510 5.20 -38.37 5.79
N TRP A 511 5.50 -37.70 4.67
CA TRP A 511 4.71 -36.58 4.12
C TRP A 511 4.51 -35.43 5.11
N VAL A 512 5.58 -35.10 5.82
CA VAL A 512 5.68 -33.95 6.73
C VAL A 512 6.53 -32.87 6.07
N ASP A 513 6.15 -31.61 6.26
CA ASP A 513 6.76 -30.47 5.58
C ASP A 513 6.64 -29.19 6.43
N VAL A 514 7.36 -28.16 6.06
CA VAL A 514 7.46 -26.86 6.76
C VAL A 514 6.87 -25.73 5.94
N LEU A 515 6.40 -24.70 6.63
CA LEU A 515 6.15 -23.39 6.07
C LEU A 515 7.37 -22.52 6.35
N PHE A 516 8.36 -22.51 5.45
CA PHE A 516 9.60 -21.75 5.65
C PHE A 516 9.51 -20.40 4.95
N GLU A 517 9.71 -19.32 5.70
CA GLU A 517 9.86 -17.98 5.15
C GLU A 517 11.33 -17.57 5.20
N SER A 518 11.94 -17.30 4.05
CA SER A 518 13.34 -16.88 4.03
C SER A 518 13.50 -15.48 4.61
N ASN A 519 14.49 -15.33 5.49
CA ASN A 519 15.06 -14.02 5.73
C ASN A 519 15.98 -13.75 4.53
N GLY A 520 15.48 -13.01 3.54
CA GLY A 520 16.37 -12.26 2.63
C GLY A 520 17.31 -11.35 3.43
N PRO A 521 18.36 -10.76 2.82
CA PRO A 521 19.33 -9.92 3.54
C PRO A 521 18.59 -8.90 4.43
N PRO A 522 18.82 -8.93 5.75
CA PRO A 522 17.71 -8.78 6.71
C PRO A 522 17.14 -7.36 6.77
N PRO A 523 15.80 -7.23 6.91
CA PRO A 523 15.19 -5.97 7.33
C PRO A 523 15.77 -5.59 8.70
N ARG A 524 16.49 -4.46 8.74
CA ARG A 524 16.91 -3.85 10.00
C ARG A 524 15.74 -3.04 10.55
N PRO A 525 15.54 -2.95 11.88
CA PRO A 525 14.50 -2.08 12.44
C PRO A 525 14.64 -0.66 11.92
N GLY A 526 13.60 -0.15 11.24
CA GLY A 526 13.62 1.15 10.56
C GLY A 526 14.18 1.15 9.13
N VAL A 527 14.37 0.00 8.46
CA VAL A 527 14.84 -0.09 7.06
C VAL A 527 13.89 -0.90 6.19
N THR A 528 13.57 -0.37 5.01
CA THR A 528 12.85 -1.07 3.92
C THR A 528 13.69 -1.08 2.63
N GLY A 529 13.40 -2.01 1.70
CA GLY A 529 14.16 -2.14 0.45
C GLY A 529 15.54 -2.79 0.62
N SER A 530 16.33 -2.86 -0.46
CA SER A 530 17.71 -3.36 -0.43
C SER A 530 18.53 -2.86 -1.63
N GLY A 531 19.78 -2.48 -1.39
CA GLY A 531 20.72 -2.07 -2.45
C GLY A 531 21.94 -1.33 -1.91
N PRO A 532 22.89 -0.95 -2.79
CA PRO A 532 24.07 -0.17 -2.42
C PRO A 532 23.79 1.32 -2.15
N VAL A 533 22.57 1.79 -2.42
CA VAL A 533 22.10 3.16 -2.12
C VAL A 533 21.18 3.11 -0.90
N LEU A 534 21.45 3.95 0.09
CA LEU A 534 20.55 4.23 1.21
C LEU A 534 19.94 5.62 1.02
N LEU A 535 18.61 5.71 1.11
CA LEU A 535 17.86 6.95 1.23
C LEU A 535 17.49 7.16 2.71
N ALA A 536 17.94 8.27 3.29
CA ALA A 536 17.61 8.70 4.63
C ALA A 536 16.58 9.84 4.59
N THR A 537 15.36 9.54 5.06
CA THR A 537 14.20 10.44 5.12
C THR A 537 14.05 11.07 6.52
N ASP A 538 13.15 12.03 6.66
CA ASP A 538 12.79 12.64 7.94
C ASP A 538 11.26 12.57 8.13
N PRO A 539 10.75 11.82 9.12
CA PRO A 539 9.31 11.77 9.43
C PRO A 539 8.68 13.13 9.79
N VAL A 540 9.46 14.16 10.10
CA VAL A 540 8.99 15.54 10.33
C VAL A 540 8.89 16.34 9.02
N ASN A 541 9.46 15.86 7.93
CA ASN A 541 9.45 16.49 6.60
C ASN A 541 9.04 15.48 5.50
N PRO A 542 7.73 15.25 5.29
CA PRO A 542 7.24 14.20 4.36
C PRO A 542 7.70 14.37 2.91
N PHE A 543 8.06 15.58 2.47
CA PHE A 543 8.70 15.82 1.17
C PHE A 543 9.92 14.91 0.94
N THR A 544 10.67 14.56 1.99
CA THR A 544 11.84 13.67 1.89
C THR A 544 11.47 12.24 1.46
N ASP A 545 10.24 11.79 1.70
CA ASP A 545 9.79 10.44 1.33
C ASP A 545 9.55 10.31 -0.18
N TYR A 546 9.16 11.41 -0.84
CA TYR A 546 8.99 11.49 -2.31
C TYR A 546 10.31 11.31 -3.10
N LEU A 547 11.46 11.29 -2.42
CA LEU A 547 12.73 10.85 -3.03
C LEU A 547 12.69 9.39 -3.51
N LYS A 548 11.79 8.55 -2.97
CA LYS A 548 11.53 7.19 -3.48
C LYS A 548 10.97 7.21 -4.90
N GLU A 549 9.90 7.98 -5.11
CA GLU A 549 9.25 8.17 -6.42
C GLU A 549 10.26 8.70 -7.47
N ILE A 550 11.16 9.61 -7.07
CA ILE A 550 12.22 10.13 -7.94
C ILE A 550 13.23 9.04 -8.36
N LEU A 551 13.64 8.16 -7.43
CA LEU A 551 14.54 7.03 -7.72
C LEU A 551 13.85 6.00 -8.63
N GLU A 552 12.58 5.70 -8.36
CA GLU A 552 11.75 4.73 -9.09
C GLU A 552 11.40 5.23 -10.50
N ALA A 553 11.05 6.51 -10.66
CA ALA A 553 10.86 7.16 -11.95
C ALA A 553 12.13 7.06 -12.82
N GLU A 554 13.30 7.43 -12.28
CA GLU A 554 14.60 7.25 -12.95
C GLU A 554 15.00 5.77 -13.11
N GLY A 555 14.32 4.83 -12.44
CA GLY A 555 14.51 3.38 -12.60
C GLY A 555 15.67 2.81 -11.78
N ILE A 556 16.09 3.49 -10.72
CA ILE A 556 17.01 2.98 -9.70
C ILE A 556 16.22 1.98 -8.83
N ALA A 557 16.11 0.72 -9.26
CA ALA A 557 15.27 -0.29 -8.60
C ALA A 557 15.96 -1.09 -7.47
N SER A 558 17.15 -0.66 -7.02
CA SER A 558 17.87 -1.27 -5.90
C SER A 558 18.46 -0.21 -4.97
N PHE A 559 17.64 0.17 -3.99
CA PHE A 559 17.99 1.04 -2.88
C PHE A 559 17.27 0.56 -1.61
N ALA A 560 17.75 1.00 -0.45
CA ALA A 560 17.05 0.88 0.82
C ALA A 560 16.62 2.27 1.31
N THR A 561 15.62 2.33 2.19
CA THR A 561 15.13 3.59 2.80
C THR A 561 15.06 3.46 4.32
N THR A 562 15.33 4.54 5.04
CA THR A 562 15.31 4.59 6.51
C THR A 562 15.05 6.00 7.01
N ASP A 563 14.51 6.17 8.23
CA ASP A 563 14.56 7.47 8.89
C ASP A 563 16.00 7.84 9.24
N ALA A 564 16.41 9.08 9.01
CA ALA A 564 17.78 9.56 9.28
C ALA A 564 18.20 9.37 10.75
N GLY A 565 17.23 9.37 11.69
CA GLY A 565 17.45 9.06 13.10
C GLY A 565 18.03 7.66 13.36
N ASN A 566 17.81 6.70 12.47
CA ASN A 566 18.29 5.31 12.61
C ASN A 566 19.77 5.14 12.26
N ILE A 567 20.38 6.11 11.57
CA ILE A 567 21.80 6.09 11.18
C ILE A 567 22.68 6.02 12.44
N GLY A 568 23.51 4.99 12.54
CA GLY A 568 24.37 4.72 13.70
C GLY A 568 23.66 4.09 14.91
N ALA A 569 22.33 3.92 14.87
CA ALA A 569 21.53 3.29 15.92
C ALA A 569 21.13 1.85 15.55
N SER A 570 20.35 1.69 14.48
CA SER A 570 20.00 0.38 13.89
C SER A 570 20.61 0.18 12.49
N VAL A 571 21.15 1.26 11.88
CA VAL A 571 21.69 1.25 10.52
C VAL A 571 23.17 1.62 10.51
N SER A 572 24.04 0.64 10.23
CA SER A 572 25.41 0.94 9.78
C SER A 572 25.40 1.45 8.33
N LEU A 573 26.30 2.39 8.02
CA LEU A 573 26.53 2.85 6.65
C LEU A 573 27.50 1.93 5.88
N GLU A 574 28.21 1.03 6.56
CA GLU A 574 29.22 0.15 5.94
C GLU A 574 28.64 -0.85 4.92
N ASP A 575 27.34 -1.12 5.00
CA ASP A 575 26.60 -1.94 4.02
C ASP A 575 26.34 -1.18 2.71
N TYR A 576 26.37 0.15 2.75
CA TYR A 576 25.98 1.05 1.66
C TYR A 576 27.17 1.77 1.04
N ARG A 577 26.98 2.31 -0.17
CA ARG A 577 28.01 3.00 -0.96
C ARG A 577 27.61 4.44 -1.28
N VAL A 578 26.30 4.70 -1.38
CA VAL A 578 25.75 6.05 -1.44
C VAL A 578 24.73 6.23 -0.31
N LEU A 579 24.79 7.39 0.34
CA LEU A 579 23.78 7.91 1.26
C LEU A 579 23.16 9.14 0.62
N ILE A 580 21.88 9.06 0.24
CA ILE A 580 21.04 10.22 -0.08
C ILE A 580 20.40 10.65 1.24
N LEU A 581 20.58 11.92 1.62
CA LEU A 581 20.04 12.49 2.84
C LEU A 581 19.07 13.62 2.47
N GLY A 582 17.80 13.50 2.87
CA GLY A 582 16.79 14.55 2.72
C GLY A 582 17.06 15.78 3.58
N GLU A 583 16.22 16.82 3.47
CA GLU A 583 16.30 17.99 4.36
C GLU A 583 15.95 17.56 5.80
N THR A 584 17.00 17.43 6.64
CA THR A 584 16.96 16.97 8.04
C THR A 584 18.16 17.51 8.83
N THR A 585 18.13 17.41 10.16
CA THR A 585 19.26 17.75 11.04
C THR A 585 19.83 16.51 11.74
N LEU A 586 21.02 16.08 11.31
CA LEU A 586 21.75 14.99 11.96
C LEU A 586 22.34 15.40 13.32
N SER A 587 22.40 14.47 14.27
CA SER A 587 23.12 14.65 15.54
C SER A 587 24.64 14.75 15.35
N ALA A 588 25.37 15.33 16.30
CA ALA A 588 26.83 15.45 16.23
C ALA A 588 27.55 14.08 16.12
N ALA A 589 26.98 13.02 16.71
CA ALA A 589 27.47 11.65 16.57
C ALA A 589 27.28 11.12 15.13
N GLN A 590 26.12 11.36 14.54
CA GLN A 590 25.82 10.99 13.15
C GLN A 590 26.66 11.77 12.14
N VAL A 591 26.84 13.09 12.33
CA VAL A 591 27.77 13.90 11.53
C VAL A 591 29.19 13.33 11.57
N THR A 592 29.64 12.89 12.74
CA THR A 592 30.96 12.24 12.91
C THR A 592 31.03 10.90 12.15
N LEU A 593 30.00 10.05 12.29
CA LEU A 593 29.91 8.75 11.63
C LEU A 593 29.87 8.89 10.10
N VAL A 594 29.01 9.77 9.57
CA VAL A 594 28.91 10.08 8.13
C VAL A 594 30.23 10.65 7.62
N THR A 595 30.89 11.54 8.37
CA THR A 595 32.21 12.09 8.00
C THR A 595 33.26 11.00 7.90
N GLN A 596 33.32 10.05 8.84
CA GLN A 596 34.25 8.93 8.81
C GLN A 596 33.98 7.99 7.63
N TRP A 597 32.71 7.63 7.41
CA TRP A 597 32.28 6.78 6.30
C TRP A 597 32.56 7.39 4.92
N VAL A 598 32.31 8.70 4.73
CA VAL A 598 32.68 9.40 3.49
C VAL A 598 34.20 9.38 3.29
N ASN A 599 35.00 9.69 4.32
CA ASN A 599 36.46 9.64 4.21
C ASN A 599 36.98 8.24 3.83
N ALA A 600 36.30 7.18 4.26
CA ALA A 600 36.62 5.79 3.94
C ALA A 600 36.19 5.33 2.53
N GLY A 601 35.46 6.13 1.77
CA GLY A 601 35.01 5.79 0.40
C GLY A 601 33.51 5.96 0.13
N GLY A 602 32.70 6.32 1.13
CA GLY A 602 31.28 6.57 0.96
C GLY A 602 30.96 7.82 0.13
N SER A 603 29.83 7.81 -0.59
CA SER A 603 29.29 8.99 -1.25
C SER A 603 28.09 9.56 -0.48
N LEU A 604 28.22 10.76 0.07
CA LEU A 604 27.08 11.52 0.59
C LEU A 604 26.49 12.40 -0.52
N ILE A 605 25.16 12.37 -0.68
CA ILE A 605 24.38 13.36 -1.42
C ILE A 605 23.38 13.95 -0.44
N ALA A 606 23.57 15.21 -0.04
CA ALA A 606 22.70 15.88 0.93
C ALA A 606 21.84 16.97 0.25
N LEU A 607 20.56 16.98 0.61
CA LEU A 607 19.53 17.85 0.05
C LEU A 607 19.15 18.89 1.10
N ARG A 608 19.41 20.17 0.82
CA ARG A 608 19.27 21.30 1.76
C ARG A 608 19.75 20.98 3.20
N PRO A 609 21.03 20.59 3.37
CA PRO A 609 21.55 20.08 4.63
C PRO A 609 21.62 21.13 5.75
N SER A 610 21.50 20.67 6.99
CA SER A 610 21.77 21.48 8.19
C SER A 610 23.24 21.91 8.28
N ALA A 611 23.48 23.13 8.75
CA ALA A 611 24.81 23.79 8.77
C ALA A 611 25.93 23.05 9.54
N ASN A 612 25.60 22.03 10.35
CA ASN A 612 26.59 21.16 10.98
C ASN A 612 27.26 20.19 9.98
N LEU A 613 26.77 20.07 8.75
CA LEU A 613 27.40 19.33 7.64
C LEU A 613 28.29 20.21 6.75
N ASP A 614 28.26 21.54 6.88
CA ASP A 614 28.98 22.51 6.01
C ASP A 614 30.44 22.12 5.77
N ALA A 615 31.15 21.78 6.85
CA ALA A 615 32.57 21.44 6.83
C ALA A 615 32.89 20.08 6.16
N LEU A 616 31.93 19.15 6.10
CA LEU A 616 32.05 17.90 5.35
C LEU A 616 31.75 18.13 3.86
N LEU A 617 30.71 18.91 3.57
CA LEU A 617 30.27 19.25 2.22
C LEU A 617 31.24 20.22 1.51
N GLY A 618 32.03 20.98 2.27
CA GLY A 618 32.94 22.01 1.75
C GLY A 618 32.19 23.20 1.17
N ILE A 619 31.12 23.58 1.85
CA ILE A 619 30.37 24.82 1.66
C ILE A 619 30.69 25.74 2.85
N ASN A 620 30.72 27.05 2.61
CA ASN A 620 30.78 28.04 3.69
C ASN A 620 29.37 28.27 4.25
N PRO A 621 29.23 28.75 5.49
CA PRO A 621 27.91 29.03 6.09
C PRO A 621 27.02 29.91 5.20
N SER A 622 25.75 29.55 5.12
CA SER A 622 24.74 30.23 4.31
C SER A 622 24.67 31.73 4.65
N THR A 623 24.73 32.59 3.63
CA THR A 623 24.64 34.06 3.80
C THR A 623 23.22 34.60 3.64
N GLY A 624 22.23 33.72 3.47
CA GLY A 624 20.83 34.07 3.20
C GLY A 624 20.15 33.01 2.34
N THR A 625 18.98 33.32 1.80
CA THR A 625 18.20 32.38 0.98
C THR A 625 17.74 33.01 -0.34
N LEU A 626 17.47 32.16 -1.33
CA LEU A 626 16.77 32.51 -2.57
C LEU A 626 15.65 31.49 -2.77
N SER A 627 14.42 31.95 -3.01
CA SER A 627 13.28 31.08 -3.29
C SER A 627 12.77 31.30 -4.71
N GLU A 628 12.16 30.27 -5.31
CA GLU A 628 11.58 30.28 -6.67
C GLU A 628 12.57 30.79 -7.75
N GLY A 629 13.83 30.37 -7.59
CA GLY A 629 14.95 30.83 -8.43
C GLY A 629 15.22 29.92 -9.62
N TYR A 630 16.37 30.16 -10.24
CA TYR A 630 16.87 29.37 -11.36
C TYR A 630 18.21 28.73 -10.99
N LEU A 631 18.60 27.70 -11.74
CA LEU A 631 19.93 27.09 -11.72
C LEU A 631 20.42 26.82 -13.15
N LEU A 632 21.74 26.87 -13.35
CA LEU A 632 22.39 26.46 -14.60
C LEU A 632 23.41 25.35 -14.31
N LEU A 633 23.38 24.29 -15.11
CA LEU A 633 24.30 23.14 -14.98
C LEU A 633 25.61 23.37 -15.72
N ASP A 634 26.73 22.90 -15.16
CA ASP A 634 27.97 22.69 -15.92
C ASP A 634 27.84 21.44 -16.79
N THR A 635 27.33 21.62 -18.02
CA THR A 635 27.17 20.53 -18.99
C THR A 635 28.46 20.15 -19.73
N THR A 636 29.61 20.74 -19.38
CA THR A 636 30.89 20.43 -20.06
C THR A 636 31.51 19.12 -19.58
N GLN A 637 31.08 18.62 -18.42
CA GLN A 637 31.62 17.44 -17.74
C GLN A 637 30.54 16.72 -16.92
N ALA A 638 30.82 15.49 -16.47
CA ALA A 638 29.91 14.77 -15.58
C ALA A 638 29.75 15.50 -14.22
N PRO A 639 28.57 15.41 -13.56
CA PRO A 639 27.35 14.72 -13.96
C PRO A 639 26.43 15.55 -14.87
N GLY A 640 26.79 16.79 -15.22
CA GLY A 640 25.97 17.71 -16.03
C GLY A 640 25.94 17.39 -17.54
N ALA A 641 26.95 16.69 -18.06
CA ALA A 641 27.07 16.37 -19.48
C ALA A 641 25.79 15.71 -20.05
N GLY A 642 25.26 16.24 -21.15
CA GLY A 642 24.05 15.70 -21.81
C GLY A 642 22.72 16.02 -21.13
N LEU A 643 22.73 16.71 -19.99
CA LEU A 643 21.56 17.47 -19.50
C LEU A 643 21.44 18.80 -20.26
N THR A 644 20.36 19.54 -20.05
CA THR A 644 20.17 20.86 -20.66
C THR A 644 21.26 21.85 -20.26
N ALA A 645 21.74 22.62 -21.25
CA ALA A 645 22.70 23.71 -21.09
C ALA A 645 22.03 25.08 -20.93
N GLU A 646 20.70 25.09 -20.72
CA GLU A 646 19.92 26.27 -20.40
C GLU A 646 19.63 26.34 -18.89
N THR A 647 19.37 27.55 -18.39
CA THR A 647 18.84 27.75 -17.04
C THR A 647 17.51 27.01 -16.86
N MET A 648 17.31 26.39 -15.71
CA MET A 648 16.06 25.77 -15.27
C MET A 648 15.59 26.39 -13.96
N GLN A 649 14.30 26.38 -13.68
CA GLN A 649 13.77 26.75 -12.37
C GLN A 649 13.95 25.64 -11.34
N TYR A 650 14.04 26.03 -10.07
CA TYR A 650 13.73 25.19 -8.93
C TYR A 650 12.67 25.89 -8.07
N HIS A 651 11.86 25.12 -7.37
CA HIS A 651 10.78 25.65 -6.53
C HIS A 651 11.00 25.38 -5.05
N GLY A 652 10.48 26.26 -4.20
CA GLY A 652 10.87 26.36 -2.81
C GLY A 652 12.20 27.11 -2.62
N THR A 653 12.87 26.86 -1.50
CA THR A 653 14.00 27.67 -1.02
C THR A 653 15.35 26.98 -1.20
N ALA A 654 16.33 27.74 -1.69
CA ALA A 654 17.75 27.40 -1.69
C ALA A 654 18.54 28.27 -0.69
N ASP A 655 19.52 27.68 -0.02
CA ASP A 655 20.44 28.37 0.89
C ASP A 655 21.71 28.87 0.16
N LEU A 656 22.13 30.10 0.47
CA LEU A 656 23.13 30.83 -0.31
C LEU A 656 24.56 30.51 0.14
N HIS A 657 25.06 29.38 -0.32
CA HIS A 657 26.40 28.88 -0.03
C HIS A 657 27.44 29.30 -1.07
N THR A 658 28.55 29.88 -0.60
CA THR A 658 29.80 29.94 -1.36
C THR A 658 30.64 28.69 -1.09
N LEU A 659 31.53 28.32 -2.01
CA LEU A 659 32.28 27.06 -1.93
C LEU A 659 33.63 27.23 -1.21
N ALA A 660 34.04 26.20 -0.46
CA ALA A 660 35.38 26.08 0.07
C ALA A 660 36.37 25.59 -0.99
N ALA A 661 37.67 25.82 -0.75
CA ALA A 661 38.72 25.34 -1.65
C ALA A 661 38.71 23.80 -1.78
N GLY A 662 38.70 23.31 -3.02
CA GLY A 662 38.59 21.88 -3.36
C GLY A 662 37.17 21.40 -3.65
N THR A 663 36.14 22.21 -3.42
CA THR A 663 34.75 21.93 -3.83
C THR A 663 34.47 22.53 -5.23
N ARG A 664 33.82 21.76 -6.11
CA ARG A 664 33.41 22.20 -7.46
C ARG A 664 31.91 22.51 -7.49
N ALA A 665 31.53 23.59 -8.17
CA ALA A 665 30.13 23.82 -8.54
C ALA A 665 29.73 22.85 -9.67
N ILE A 666 28.64 22.10 -9.47
CA ILE A 666 27.96 21.34 -10.52
C ILE A 666 26.88 22.18 -11.18
N ALA A 667 26.23 23.03 -10.39
CA ALA A 667 25.24 23.99 -10.85
C ALA A 667 25.36 25.31 -10.06
N THR A 668 25.08 26.43 -10.72
CA THR A 668 25.12 27.79 -10.15
C THR A 668 23.69 28.30 -9.96
N LEU A 669 23.39 28.96 -8.83
CA LEU A 669 22.11 29.63 -8.59
C LEU A 669 22.00 30.92 -9.43
N TYR A 670 20.82 31.18 -9.93
CA TYR A 670 20.46 32.32 -10.77
C TYR A 670 19.21 33.00 -10.19
N SER A 671 19.20 34.34 -10.11
CA SER A 671 18.08 35.12 -9.57
C SER A 671 17.01 35.48 -10.61
N SER A 672 17.25 35.13 -11.86
CA SER A 672 16.30 35.16 -12.98
C SER A 672 16.76 34.16 -14.05
N ALA A 673 15.97 33.93 -15.10
CA ALA A 673 16.35 33.10 -16.24
C ALA A 673 17.71 33.48 -16.89
N THR A 674 18.21 34.71 -16.68
CA THR A 674 19.47 35.22 -17.30
C THR A 674 20.49 35.78 -16.30
N THR A 675 20.15 36.00 -15.03
CA THR A 675 21.02 36.66 -14.04
C THR A 675 21.73 35.64 -13.12
N PRO A 676 23.03 35.36 -13.29
CA PRO A 676 23.78 34.48 -12.37
C PRO A 676 23.97 35.12 -11.00
N THR A 677 24.05 34.28 -9.97
CA THR A 677 24.58 34.65 -8.65
C THR A 677 26.01 34.09 -8.46
N SER A 678 26.63 34.38 -7.32
CA SER A 678 27.91 33.80 -6.90
C SER A 678 27.79 32.47 -6.12
N TYR A 679 26.57 31.93 -5.98
CA TYR A 679 26.27 30.80 -5.10
C TYR A 679 26.04 29.50 -5.89
N ALA A 680 26.42 28.36 -5.31
CA ALA A 680 26.21 27.07 -5.95
C ALA A 680 24.79 26.55 -5.67
N ALA A 681 24.07 26.13 -6.72
CA ALA A 681 22.81 25.40 -6.59
C ALA A 681 23.06 23.93 -6.25
N VAL A 682 24.13 23.36 -6.84
CA VAL A 682 24.59 22.00 -6.57
C VAL A 682 26.12 21.98 -6.59
N SER A 683 26.75 21.28 -5.66
CA SER A 683 28.21 21.20 -5.51
C SER A 683 28.71 19.76 -5.27
N LEU A 684 29.99 19.50 -5.57
CA LEU A 684 30.66 18.22 -5.38
C LEU A 684 32.07 18.42 -4.84
N ARG A 685 32.42 17.66 -3.79
CA ARG A 685 33.71 17.69 -3.12
C ARG A 685 34.28 16.27 -2.94
N PRO A 686 35.51 15.98 -3.41
CA PRO A 686 36.25 14.78 -3.00
C PRO A 686 36.65 14.88 -1.52
N VAL A 687 36.40 13.83 -0.73
CA VAL A 687 36.68 13.81 0.72
C VAL A 687 37.28 12.46 1.11
N GLY A 688 38.56 12.44 1.48
CA GLY A 688 39.29 11.21 1.71
C GLY A 688 39.34 10.35 0.44
N SER A 689 38.78 9.15 0.49
CA SER A 689 38.55 8.29 -0.68
C SER A 689 37.12 8.35 -1.24
N GLY A 690 36.21 9.08 -0.59
CA GLY A 690 34.80 9.22 -0.99
C GLY A 690 34.45 10.60 -1.53
N THR A 691 33.16 10.91 -1.56
CA THR A 691 32.62 12.15 -2.14
C THR A 691 31.49 12.72 -1.29
N ALA A 692 31.41 14.05 -1.20
CA ALA A 692 30.29 14.77 -0.60
C ALA A 692 29.66 15.70 -1.65
N ILE A 693 28.34 15.62 -1.82
CA ILE A 693 27.54 16.41 -2.77
C ILE A 693 26.47 17.18 -1.98
N THR A 694 26.27 18.45 -2.36
CA THR A 694 25.21 19.31 -1.80
C THR A 694 24.25 19.71 -2.90
N PHE A 695 22.95 19.56 -2.70
CA PHE A 695 21.94 20.42 -3.33
C PHE A 695 21.58 21.51 -2.31
N ALA A 696 21.62 22.78 -2.73
CA ALA A 696 21.31 23.91 -1.84
C ALA A 696 19.81 24.02 -1.49
N TYR A 697 18.96 23.24 -2.16
CA TYR A 697 17.51 23.21 -2.05
C TYR A 697 17.01 21.76 -1.90
N ASP A 698 15.78 21.59 -1.42
CA ASP A 698 15.10 20.30 -1.39
C ASP A 698 14.63 19.94 -2.81
N LEU A 699 15.28 18.93 -3.40
CA LEU A 699 14.97 18.43 -4.73
C LEU A 699 13.57 17.82 -4.83
N ALA A 700 13.11 17.09 -3.82
CA ALA A 700 11.80 16.45 -3.86
C ALA A 700 10.68 17.49 -3.80
N LYS A 701 10.83 18.48 -2.92
CA LYS A 701 9.95 19.64 -2.87
C LYS A 701 9.97 20.45 -4.17
N SER A 702 11.14 20.70 -4.75
CA SER A 702 11.26 21.34 -6.07
C SER A 702 10.52 20.56 -7.16
N VAL A 703 10.68 19.24 -7.22
CA VAL A 703 10.00 18.37 -8.21
C VAL A 703 8.48 18.39 -8.01
N ILE A 704 7.97 18.20 -6.78
CA ILE A 704 6.54 18.27 -6.47
C ILE A 704 5.96 19.63 -6.89
N LEU A 705 6.59 20.73 -6.50
CA LEU A 705 6.12 22.08 -6.80
C LEU A 705 6.21 22.41 -8.29
N THR A 706 7.26 21.96 -9.00
CA THR A 706 7.34 22.10 -10.47
C THR A 706 6.19 21.36 -11.16
N ARG A 707 5.82 20.18 -10.64
CA ARG A 707 4.81 19.29 -11.22
C ARG A 707 3.37 19.69 -10.91
N GLN A 708 3.08 20.12 -9.68
CA GLN A 708 1.72 20.40 -9.19
C GLN A 708 1.37 21.89 -9.15
N GLY A 709 2.34 22.78 -9.35
CA GLY A 709 2.12 24.22 -9.35
C GLY A 709 2.33 24.84 -7.97
N ASN A 710 1.83 26.06 -7.79
CA ASN A 710 1.95 26.81 -6.55
C ASN A 710 0.82 26.44 -5.56
N PRO A 711 1.11 25.83 -4.39
CA PRO A 711 0.08 25.47 -3.40
C PRO A 711 -0.59 26.69 -2.77
N ALA A 712 -0.02 27.89 -2.87
CA ALA A 712 -0.66 29.15 -2.45
C ALA A 712 -1.68 29.69 -3.48
N TRP A 713 -1.80 29.05 -4.65
CA TRP A 713 -2.75 29.40 -5.73
C TRP A 713 -3.89 28.40 -5.88
N GLN A 714 -3.92 27.31 -5.09
CA GLN A 714 -5.02 26.35 -5.10
C GLN A 714 -6.37 27.04 -4.81
N GLY A 715 -7.44 26.61 -5.49
CA GLY A 715 -8.79 27.17 -5.30
C GLY A 715 -8.98 28.61 -5.80
N GLN A 716 -8.09 29.13 -6.65
CA GLN A 716 -8.21 30.45 -7.27
C GLN A 716 -8.49 30.35 -8.78
N ASN A 717 -9.44 31.15 -9.28
CA ASN A 717 -9.59 31.44 -10.71
C ASN A 717 -8.54 32.49 -11.10
N ARG A 718 -7.31 32.07 -11.44
CA ARG A 718 -6.20 32.98 -11.75
C ARG A 718 -6.20 33.40 -13.20
N ASP A 719 -6.59 32.53 -14.13
CA ASP A 719 -6.71 32.87 -15.55
C ASP A 719 -7.86 33.85 -15.86
N GLY A 720 -8.84 33.97 -14.96
CA GLY A 720 -9.97 34.89 -15.08
C GLY A 720 -11.11 34.36 -15.96
N SER A 721 -11.05 33.11 -16.43
CA SER A 721 -12.01 32.56 -17.38
C SER A 721 -13.32 32.18 -16.71
N SER A 722 -14.43 32.58 -17.34
CA SER A 722 -15.80 32.20 -17.00
C SER A 722 -16.24 30.89 -17.65
N ILE A 723 -15.33 30.15 -18.29
CA ILE A 723 -15.61 28.85 -18.92
C ILE A 723 -15.24 27.76 -17.92
N GLY A 724 -16.24 27.03 -17.45
CA GLY A 724 -16.06 25.91 -16.51
C GLY A 724 -16.02 26.35 -15.02
N PRO A 725 -15.23 25.66 -14.17
CA PRO A 725 -15.16 25.88 -12.72
C PRO A 725 -14.52 27.23 -12.38
N GLY A 726 -14.58 27.61 -11.10
CA GLY A 726 -13.74 28.68 -10.56
C GLY A 726 -12.27 28.28 -10.64
N ALA A 727 -11.87 27.15 -10.06
CA ALA A 727 -10.46 26.75 -10.02
C ALA A 727 -10.13 25.46 -10.79
N ARG A 728 -9.02 25.51 -11.52
CA ARG A 728 -8.48 24.44 -12.37
C ARG A 728 -7.03 24.15 -12.02
N SER A 729 -6.51 23.07 -12.57
CA SER A 729 -5.11 22.66 -12.41
C SER A 729 -4.13 23.66 -13.02
N ASN A 730 -4.48 24.31 -14.13
CA ASN A 730 -3.66 25.33 -14.81
C ASN A 730 -3.57 26.65 -14.02
N ASP A 731 -4.56 26.98 -13.18
CA ASP A 731 -4.54 28.19 -12.36
C ASP A 731 -3.37 28.19 -11.36
N MET A 732 -2.94 27.01 -10.89
CA MET A 732 -1.74 26.88 -10.05
C MET A 732 -0.42 27.14 -10.79
N PHE A 733 -0.46 27.42 -12.09
CA PHE A 733 0.68 27.83 -12.92
C PHE A 733 0.53 29.25 -13.50
N TYR A 734 -0.71 29.70 -13.74
CA TYR A 734 -0.99 31.02 -14.29
C TYR A 734 -0.69 32.14 -13.28
N GLY A 735 0.41 32.84 -13.49
CA GLY A 735 0.91 33.86 -12.57
C GLY A 735 0.17 35.18 -12.70
N ASN A 736 -0.19 35.58 -13.92
CA ASN A 736 -0.64 36.94 -14.26
C ASN A 736 -2.13 37.21 -13.91
N ALA A 737 -2.57 36.77 -12.73
CA ALA A 737 -3.94 36.96 -12.24
C ALA A 737 -4.28 38.44 -12.04
N SER A 738 -5.48 38.85 -12.46
CA SER A 738 -5.88 40.27 -12.46
C SER A 738 -5.94 40.92 -11.07
N PHE A 739 -6.14 40.12 -10.02
CA PHE A 739 -6.15 40.54 -8.62
C PHE A 739 -4.79 40.37 -7.90
N ASP A 740 -3.88 39.57 -8.47
CA ASP A 740 -2.58 39.25 -7.88
C ASP A 740 -1.53 38.94 -8.96
N PRO A 741 -1.04 39.94 -9.73
CA PRO A 741 -0.10 39.66 -10.81
C PRO A 741 1.24 39.13 -10.31
N LYS A 742 1.66 37.99 -10.88
CA LYS A 742 2.92 37.29 -10.64
C LYS A 742 3.52 36.83 -11.98
N PRO A 743 4.83 36.51 -12.05
CA PRO A 743 5.33 35.63 -13.09
C PRO A 743 4.62 34.27 -13.04
N ASP A 744 4.46 33.61 -14.19
CA ASP A 744 3.97 32.23 -14.23
C ASP A 744 4.88 31.30 -13.42
N TRP A 745 4.29 30.27 -12.83
CA TRP A 745 5.03 29.35 -11.96
C TRP A 745 6.13 28.63 -12.72
N VAL A 746 5.81 28.09 -13.89
CA VAL A 746 6.79 27.59 -14.85
C VAL A 746 6.96 28.63 -15.97
N ASP A 747 8.22 29.02 -16.23
CA ASP A 747 8.60 30.00 -17.24
C ASP A 747 8.17 29.52 -18.63
N MET A 748 7.17 30.20 -19.19
CA MET A 748 6.63 29.92 -20.52
C MET A 748 7.66 30.16 -21.65
N GLY A 749 8.76 30.88 -21.38
CA GLY A 749 9.92 30.94 -22.28
C GLY A 749 10.78 29.67 -22.30
N LYS A 750 10.63 28.81 -21.29
CA LYS A 750 11.42 27.58 -21.06
C LYS A 750 10.62 26.29 -21.05
N VAL A 751 9.31 26.38 -21.23
CA VAL A 751 8.33 25.29 -21.11
C VAL A 751 8.63 24.02 -21.94
N GLN A 752 9.51 24.08 -22.96
CA GLN A 752 9.97 22.87 -23.67
C GLN A 752 10.98 22.00 -22.88
N ILE A 753 11.58 22.53 -21.81
CA ILE A 753 12.51 21.78 -20.96
C ILE A 753 11.69 21.03 -19.91
N PRO A 754 11.87 19.71 -19.74
CA PRO A 754 11.32 19.00 -18.59
C PRO A 754 12.17 19.32 -17.36
N GLN A 755 11.96 20.51 -16.78
CA GLN A 755 12.77 21.07 -15.70
C GLN A 755 12.82 20.16 -14.46
N ALA A 756 11.74 19.46 -14.15
CA ALA A 756 11.69 18.46 -13.06
C ALA A 756 12.46 17.18 -13.44
N ASP A 757 12.30 16.68 -14.67
CA ASP A 757 12.93 15.42 -15.07
C ASP A 757 14.45 15.57 -15.25
N GLU A 758 14.94 16.71 -15.76
CA GLU A 758 16.38 17.00 -15.85
C GLU A 758 17.03 17.17 -14.45
N GLN A 759 16.30 17.72 -13.47
CA GLN A 759 16.75 17.78 -12.07
C GLN A 759 16.85 16.38 -11.43
N GLN A 760 15.87 15.50 -11.69
CA GLN A 760 15.92 14.09 -11.25
C GLN A 760 17.04 13.31 -11.96
N ARG A 761 17.21 13.53 -13.26
CA ARG A 761 18.30 12.96 -14.08
C ARG A 761 19.68 13.38 -13.58
N LEU A 762 19.82 14.59 -13.03
CA LEU A 762 21.06 15.05 -12.37
C LEU A 762 21.39 14.21 -11.13
N LEU A 763 20.40 13.94 -10.26
CA LEU A 763 20.58 13.03 -9.11
C LEU A 763 20.98 11.63 -9.59
N ALA A 764 20.27 11.06 -10.57
CA ALA A 764 20.61 9.74 -11.10
C ALA A 764 22.02 9.71 -11.72
N ASN A 765 22.44 10.75 -12.44
CA ASN A 765 23.80 10.88 -12.97
C ASN A 765 24.85 10.96 -11.85
N MET A 766 24.55 11.58 -10.70
CA MET A 766 25.44 11.57 -9.53
C MET A 766 25.60 10.17 -8.95
N LEU A 767 24.51 9.40 -8.82
CA LEU A 767 24.56 8.01 -8.35
C LEU A 767 25.49 7.15 -9.23
N HIS A 768 25.45 7.31 -10.56
CA HIS A 768 26.37 6.59 -11.46
C HIS A 768 27.81 7.11 -11.42
N LEU A 769 28.01 8.39 -11.08
CA LEU A 769 29.34 9.02 -11.00
C LEU A 769 30.09 8.61 -9.72
N THR A 770 29.39 8.49 -8.59
CA THR A 770 30.03 8.32 -7.27
C THR A 770 29.83 6.95 -6.62
N SER A 771 28.84 6.15 -7.05
CA SER A 771 28.68 4.81 -6.49
C SER A 771 29.84 3.90 -6.86
N ALA A 772 30.53 3.38 -5.85
CA ALA A 772 31.56 2.35 -6.01
C ALA A 772 31.01 1.01 -6.57
N VAL A 773 29.68 0.82 -6.55
CA VAL A 773 28.95 -0.31 -7.15
C VAL A 773 28.21 0.21 -8.38
N PRO A 774 28.46 -0.31 -9.61
CA PRO A 774 27.69 0.07 -10.79
C PRO A 774 26.22 -0.31 -10.61
N LEU A 775 25.31 0.64 -10.82
CA LEU A 775 23.87 0.48 -10.56
C LEU A 775 23.12 0.09 -11.85
N PRO A 776 22.49 -1.11 -11.91
CA PRO A 776 21.52 -1.42 -12.96
C PRO A 776 20.34 -0.45 -12.93
N ARG A 777 19.75 -0.15 -14.09
CA ARG A 777 18.53 0.68 -14.21
C ARG A 777 17.46 0.06 -15.08
N LEU A 778 16.20 0.37 -14.73
CA LEU A 778 15.03 0.03 -15.51
C LEU A 778 14.68 1.20 -16.45
N TRP A 779 14.70 0.97 -17.76
CA TRP A 779 14.35 2.01 -18.72
C TRP A 779 12.86 2.42 -18.64
N TYR A 780 12.53 3.62 -19.10
CA TYR A 780 11.23 4.27 -18.87
C TYR A 780 10.03 3.58 -19.52
N PHE A 781 10.20 3.03 -20.72
CA PHE A 781 9.12 2.48 -21.55
C PHE A 781 9.53 1.15 -22.21
N PRO A 782 8.59 0.27 -22.61
CA PRO A 782 8.93 -1.02 -23.22
C PRO A 782 9.69 -0.85 -24.54
N SER A 783 10.46 -1.88 -24.91
CA SER A 783 11.22 -1.97 -26.17
C SER A 783 12.16 -0.78 -26.42
N ALA A 784 12.81 -0.29 -25.36
CA ALA A 784 13.71 0.89 -25.37
C ALA A 784 13.08 2.19 -25.93
N LYS A 785 11.74 2.33 -25.95
CA LYS A 785 11.07 3.54 -26.46
C LYS A 785 11.46 4.78 -25.65
N LYS A 786 11.76 5.88 -26.34
CA LYS A 786 12.06 7.20 -25.74
C LYS A 786 10.83 8.06 -25.49
N ALA A 787 9.73 7.78 -26.19
CA ALA A 787 8.48 8.48 -26.06
C ALA A 787 7.30 7.54 -26.33
N VAL A 788 6.15 7.86 -25.75
CA VAL A 788 4.83 7.33 -26.13
C VAL A 788 3.81 8.46 -26.16
N VAL A 789 2.78 8.31 -26.98
CA VAL A 789 1.59 9.16 -26.93
C VAL A 789 0.53 8.41 -26.12
N VAL A 790 0.01 9.04 -25.07
CA VAL A 790 -1.24 8.62 -24.45
C VAL A 790 -2.36 9.39 -25.16
N MET A 791 -3.37 8.68 -25.67
CA MET A 791 -4.47 9.28 -26.41
C MET A 791 -5.74 9.20 -25.57
N THR A 792 -6.11 10.31 -24.95
CA THR A 792 -7.39 10.54 -24.28
C THR A 792 -8.32 11.38 -25.16
N GLY A 793 -9.60 11.42 -24.83
CA GLY A 793 -10.57 12.30 -25.46
C GLY A 793 -11.90 12.26 -24.71
N ASP A 794 -12.59 13.39 -24.71
CA ASP A 794 -13.82 13.54 -23.94
C ASP A 794 -15.05 13.38 -24.81
N GLY A 795 -16.04 12.64 -24.27
CA GLY A 795 -17.27 12.26 -24.91
C GLY A 795 -18.50 12.86 -24.23
N HIS A 796 -19.36 13.44 -25.04
CA HIS A 796 -20.61 14.06 -24.61
C HIS A 796 -21.82 13.46 -25.37
N PRO A 797 -23.06 13.61 -24.87
CA PRO A 797 -24.25 13.01 -25.48
C PRO A 797 -24.47 13.50 -26.92
N GLY A 798 -24.51 12.55 -27.86
CA GLY A 798 -24.52 12.83 -29.30
C GLY A 798 -23.17 12.69 -30.00
N GLY A 799 -22.11 12.35 -29.25
CA GLY A 799 -20.75 12.21 -29.77
C GLY A 799 -20.49 11.01 -30.70
N ALA A 800 -19.28 10.97 -31.24
CA ALA A 800 -18.85 10.09 -32.32
C ALA A 800 -17.75 9.08 -31.91
N THR A 801 -17.74 8.65 -30.64
CA THR A 801 -16.80 7.67 -30.05
C THR A 801 -16.55 6.45 -30.96
N VAL A 802 -17.62 5.87 -31.52
CA VAL A 802 -17.57 4.75 -32.49
C VAL A 802 -16.74 5.08 -33.73
N GLN A 803 -16.90 6.29 -34.28
CA GLN A 803 -16.19 6.73 -35.48
C GLN A 803 -14.71 6.97 -35.18
N ARG A 804 -14.39 7.62 -34.04
CA ARG A 804 -13.01 7.86 -33.60
C ARG A 804 -12.26 6.54 -33.36
N TRP A 805 -12.88 5.58 -32.69
CA TRP A 805 -12.25 4.29 -32.44
C TRP A 805 -12.17 3.39 -33.68
N GLN A 806 -13.10 3.52 -34.64
CA GLN A 806 -12.90 2.91 -35.96
C GLN A 806 -11.68 3.51 -36.69
N GLN A 807 -11.47 4.83 -36.67
CA GLN A 807 -10.26 5.44 -37.21
C GLN A 807 -8.97 4.89 -36.55
N TYR A 808 -9.00 4.59 -35.24
CA TYR A 808 -7.86 4.01 -34.52
C TYR A 808 -7.62 2.53 -34.89
N LEU A 809 -8.70 1.77 -35.15
CA LEU A 809 -8.61 0.41 -35.72
C LEU A 809 -8.03 0.45 -37.14
N ASP A 810 -8.54 1.32 -38.01
CA ASP A 810 -8.08 1.48 -39.40
C ASP A 810 -6.63 2.00 -39.49
N ALA A 811 -6.18 2.77 -38.49
CA ALA A 811 -4.80 3.22 -38.35
C ALA A 811 -3.84 2.16 -37.76
N SER A 812 -4.38 1.09 -37.16
CA SER A 812 -3.58 0.01 -36.56
C SER A 812 -3.04 -0.96 -37.63
N PRO A 813 -1.79 -1.45 -37.51
CA PRO A 813 -1.31 -2.53 -38.38
C PRO A 813 -2.15 -3.81 -38.19
N ALA A 814 -2.53 -4.48 -39.27
CA ALA A 814 -3.42 -5.66 -39.23
C ALA A 814 -2.90 -6.88 -38.43
N SER A 815 -1.62 -6.86 -38.04
CA SER A 815 -0.96 -7.89 -37.23
C SER A 815 -0.38 -7.35 -35.92
N CYS A 816 -0.85 -6.19 -35.44
CA CYS A 816 -0.35 -5.56 -34.23
C CYS A 816 -0.73 -6.32 -32.95
N ASN A 817 0.16 -6.34 -31.96
CA ASN A 817 -0.15 -6.77 -30.59
C ASN A 817 -0.41 -5.56 -29.66
N VAL A 818 -1.51 -5.62 -28.91
CA VAL A 818 -1.94 -4.57 -27.97
C VAL A 818 -0.96 -4.46 -26.79
N ASP A 819 -0.57 -5.58 -26.19
CA ASP A 819 0.31 -5.62 -25.00
C ASP A 819 1.74 -5.12 -25.31
N ASN A 820 2.19 -5.23 -26.56
CA ASN A 820 3.46 -4.70 -27.06
C ASN A 820 3.38 -3.21 -27.44
N TRP A 821 2.20 -2.59 -27.36
CA TRP A 821 1.92 -1.22 -27.78
C TRP A 821 2.15 -0.98 -29.28
N GLU A 822 1.82 -1.97 -30.12
CA GLU A 822 1.93 -1.89 -31.59
C GLU A 822 0.64 -1.40 -32.26
N CYS A 823 -0.50 -1.60 -31.60
CA CYS A 823 -1.81 -1.12 -32.05
C CYS A 823 -2.04 0.33 -31.61
N VAL A 824 -2.78 1.11 -32.42
CA VAL A 824 -3.26 2.43 -32.01
C VAL A 824 -4.47 2.26 -31.09
N ARG A 825 -4.38 2.72 -29.86
CA ARG A 825 -5.46 2.70 -28.86
C ARG A 825 -5.55 4.05 -28.15
N GLY A 826 -6.70 4.28 -27.52
CA GLY A 826 -6.92 5.47 -26.71
C GLY A 826 -8.06 5.26 -25.71
N THR A 827 -8.01 6.05 -24.65
CA THR A 827 -9.05 6.17 -23.64
C THR A 827 -10.10 7.16 -24.13
N VAL A 828 -11.37 6.90 -23.84
CA VAL A 828 -12.41 7.93 -23.88
C VAL A 828 -13.04 8.03 -22.50
N TYR A 829 -13.03 9.23 -21.95
CA TYR A 829 -13.84 9.58 -20.79
C TYR A 829 -15.17 10.08 -21.37
N ASP A 830 -16.28 9.38 -21.11
CA ASP A 830 -17.58 9.66 -21.74
C ASP A 830 -18.65 9.96 -20.69
N PHE A 831 -19.69 10.68 -21.10
CA PHE A 831 -20.96 10.69 -20.38
C PHE A 831 -21.75 9.42 -20.71
N ILE A 832 -22.55 8.97 -19.75
CA ILE A 832 -23.41 7.79 -19.90
C ILE A 832 -24.37 8.01 -21.09
N GLY A 833 -24.25 7.15 -22.09
CA GLY A 833 -25.04 7.21 -23.33
C GLY A 833 -24.22 7.41 -24.62
N GLY A 834 -22.94 7.76 -24.56
CA GLY A 834 -22.09 7.91 -25.75
C GLY A 834 -21.83 6.59 -26.51
N LEU A 835 -21.76 5.46 -25.79
CA LEU A 835 -21.82 4.09 -26.33
C LEU A 835 -22.96 3.29 -25.71
N THR A 836 -23.44 2.27 -26.43
CA THR A 836 -24.20 1.17 -25.79
C THR A 836 -23.27 0.24 -25.00
N ALA A 837 -23.80 -0.43 -23.97
CA ALA A 837 -23.03 -1.38 -23.15
C ALA A 837 -22.30 -2.45 -23.98
N THR A 838 -22.94 -2.96 -25.04
CA THR A 838 -22.36 -3.96 -25.95
C THR A 838 -21.22 -3.39 -26.80
N GLN A 839 -21.33 -2.13 -27.27
CA GLN A 839 -20.24 -1.47 -28.00
C GLN A 839 -19.06 -1.21 -27.08
N ALA A 840 -19.29 -0.64 -25.89
CA ALA A 840 -18.24 -0.38 -24.91
C ALA A 840 -17.45 -1.65 -24.60
N ALA A 841 -18.14 -2.74 -24.20
CA ALA A 841 -17.49 -4.02 -23.89
C ALA A 841 -16.72 -4.62 -25.09
N ALA A 842 -17.23 -4.44 -26.32
CA ALA A 842 -16.55 -4.89 -27.53
C ALA A 842 -15.27 -4.10 -27.85
N TYR A 843 -15.19 -2.81 -27.50
CA TYR A 843 -13.97 -2.00 -27.66
C TYR A 843 -12.98 -2.21 -26.51
N GLU A 844 -13.44 -2.34 -25.27
CA GLU A 844 -12.62 -2.71 -24.10
C GLU A 844 -11.91 -4.06 -24.35
N ALA A 845 -12.64 -5.06 -24.87
CA ALA A 845 -12.08 -6.35 -25.29
C ALA A 845 -11.09 -6.28 -26.46
N GLN A 846 -11.01 -5.15 -27.18
CA GLN A 846 -10.01 -4.88 -28.21
C GLN A 846 -8.81 -4.07 -27.69
N GLY A 847 -8.79 -3.70 -26.40
CA GLY A 847 -7.73 -2.92 -25.77
C GLY A 847 -7.89 -1.40 -25.84
N PHE A 848 -9.10 -0.90 -26.09
CA PHE A 848 -9.44 0.49 -25.77
C PHE A 848 -9.75 0.61 -24.27
N GLU A 849 -9.98 1.83 -23.78
CA GLU A 849 -10.45 2.08 -22.42
C GLU A 849 -11.70 2.96 -22.48
N TYR A 850 -12.83 2.47 -21.96
CA TYR A 850 -14.04 3.27 -21.77
C TYR A 850 -14.20 3.63 -20.29
N ALA A 851 -14.14 4.92 -19.96
CA ALA A 851 -14.17 5.42 -18.60
C ALA A 851 -15.22 6.51 -18.42
N LEU A 852 -15.60 6.79 -17.17
CA LEU A 852 -16.53 7.86 -16.84
C LEU A 852 -15.84 9.23 -16.90
N HIS A 853 -16.43 10.19 -17.60
CA HIS A 853 -16.09 11.61 -17.48
C HIS A 853 -16.87 12.22 -16.31
N VAL A 854 -16.26 12.25 -15.10
CA VAL A 854 -16.95 12.66 -13.87
C VAL A 854 -17.34 14.13 -13.95
N ASN A 855 -18.62 14.44 -13.78
CA ASN A 855 -19.16 15.78 -14.03
C ASN A 855 -19.56 16.50 -12.73
N THR A 856 -18.86 17.57 -12.37
CA THR A 856 -19.20 18.43 -11.20
C THR A 856 -20.29 19.47 -11.47
N GLY A 857 -20.89 19.45 -12.67
CA GLY A 857 -21.65 20.58 -13.20
C GLY A 857 -20.75 21.76 -13.60
N CYS A 858 -19.45 21.50 -13.82
CA CYS A 858 -18.41 22.51 -13.94
C CYS A 858 -18.38 23.49 -12.75
N ALA A 859 -18.70 23.01 -11.55
CA ALA A 859 -18.65 23.77 -10.32
C ALA A 859 -17.45 23.35 -9.45
N ASP A 860 -17.04 24.24 -8.55
CA ASP A 860 -16.03 23.92 -7.55
C ASP A 860 -16.56 22.97 -6.46
N TYR A 861 -15.64 22.19 -5.90
CA TYR A 861 -15.91 21.19 -4.88
C TYR A 861 -15.10 21.41 -3.59
N THR A 862 -15.37 20.58 -2.59
CA THR A 862 -14.58 20.45 -1.36
C THR A 862 -14.38 18.98 -1.02
N ALA A 863 -13.49 18.66 -0.07
CA ALA A 863 -13.33 17.30 0.47
C ALA A 863 -14.63 16.68 1.02
N ALA A 864 -15.61 17.50 1.40
CA ALA A 864 -16.92 17.05 1.88
C ALA A 864 -17.98 16.88 0.77
N THR A 865 -17.74 17.37 -0.45
CA THR A 865 -18.72 17.35 -1.54
C THR A 865 -18.28 16.57 -2.77
N LEU A 866 -16.99 16.48 -3.10
CA LEU A 866 -16.52 15.82 -4.32
C LEU A 866 -16.95 14.34 -4.41
N ASP A 867 -16.76 13.63 -3.31
CA ASP A 867 -17.00 12.19 -3.22
C ASP A 867 -18.50 11.83 -3.20
N PRO A 868 -19.33 12.32 -2.23
CA PRO A 868 -20.73 11.92 -2.13
C PRO A 868 -21.63 12.51 -3.23
N ASN A 869 -21.30 13.67 -3.81
CA ASN A 869 -22.17 14.33 -4.78
C ASN A 869 -21.83 14.00 -6.23
N PHE A 870 -20.56 13.66 -6.53
CA PHE A 870 -20.11 13.45 -7.91
C PHE A 870 -19.50 12.05 -8.12
N PHE A 871 -18.36 11.73 -7.50
CA PHE A 871 -17.66 10.46 -7.77
C PHE A 871 -18.51 9.23 -7.43
N THR A 872 -18.91 9.06 -6.16
CA THR A 872 -19.69 7.90 -5.69
C THR A 872 -20.98 7.66 -6.52
N PRO A 873 -21.89 8.64 -6.69
CA PRO A 873 -23.15 8.40 -7.41
C PRO A 873 -22.97 8.21 -8.92
N GLN A 874 -22.00 8.87 -9.56
CA GLN A 874 -21.81 8.76 -11.01
C GLN A 874 -21.06 7.48 -11.39
N LEU A 875 -20.07 7.04 -10.60
CA LEU A 875 -19.40 5.76 -10.79
C LEU A 875 -20.38 4.59 -10.63
N ALA A 876 -21.27 4.64 -9.63
CA ALA A 876 -22.34 3.65 -9.47
C ALA A 876 -23.29 3.62 -10.68
N ASN A 877 -23.66 4.79 -11.21
CA ASN A 877 -24.51 4.89 -12.42
C ASN A 877 -23.78 4.38 -13.69
N PHE A 878 -22.47 4.63 -13.81
CA PHE A 878 -21.64 4.12 -14.89
C PHE A 878 -21.55 2.60 -14.84
N ALA A 879 -21.25 2.00 -13.68
CA ALA A 879 -21.21 0.55 -13.49
C ALA A 879 -22.57 -0.12 -13.77
N ALA A 880 -23.68 0.52 -13.39
CA ALA A 880 -25.03 0.06 -13.71
C ALA A 880 -25.35 0.12 -15.22
N SER A 881 -24.82 1.13 -15.92
CA SER A 881 -25.03 1.34 -17.36
C SER A 881 -24.10 0.49 -18.24
N TYR A 882 -22.90 0.17 -17.74
CA TYR A 882 -21.83 -0.53 -18.44
C TYR A 882 -21.32 -1.76 -17.68
N PRO A 883 -22.18 -2.74 -17.32
CA PRO A 883 -21.81 -3.87 -16.46
C PRO A 883 -20.81 -4.87 -17.07
N GLY A 884 -20.37 -4.65 -18.31
CA GLY A 884 -19.28 -5.38 -18.96
C GLY A 884 -17.93 -4.63 -18.97
N ILE A 885 -17.86 -3.45 -18.35
CA ILE A 885 -16.67 -2.61 -18.25
C ILE A 885 -16.15 -2.67 -16.80
N PRO A 886 -14.83 -2.89 -16.57
CA PRO A 886 -14.26 -2.79 -15.23
C PRO A 886 -14.43 -1.40 -14.61
N ALA A 887 -14.40 -1.28 -13.29
CA ALA A 887 -14.37 0.02 -12.61
C ALA A 887 -13.22 0.89 -13.18
N PRO A 888 -13.45 2.19 -13.48
CA PRO A 888 -12.40 3.06 -14.03
C PRO A 888 -11.16 3.11 -13.15
N THR A 889 -10.00 2.86 -13.73
CA THR A 889 -8.69 2.98 -13.06
C THR A 889 -7.96 4.28 -13.39
N THR A 890 -8.51 5.07 -14.32
CA THR A 890 -7.98 6.38 -14.72
C THR A 890 -9.09 7.44 -14.72
N ASN A 891 -8.74 8.74 -14.68
CA ASN A 891 -9.71 9.84 -14.58
C ASN A 891 -9.41 11.04 -15.49
N ARG A 892 -10.50 11.61 -16.03
CA ARG A 892 -10.65 13.03 -16.34
C ARG A 892 -12.01 13.52 -15.86
N THR A 893 -11.99 14.63 -15.14
CA THR A 893 -13.15 15.36 -14.62
C THR A 893 -13.60 16.39 -15.66
N HIS A 894 -14.90 16.51 -15.88
CA HIS A 894 -15.49 17.44 -16.85
C HIS A 894 -15.19 18.91 -16.48
N CYS A 895 -15.00 19.75 -17.50
CA CYS A 895 -14.47 21.11 -17.37
C CYS A 895 -13.16 21.22 -16.55
N ILE A 896 -12.38 20.13 -16.43
CA ILE A 896 -11.09 20.05 -15.69
C ILE A 896 -11.13 20.62 -14.26
N ALA A 897 -12.27 20.47 -13.58
CA ALA A 897 -12.48 20.95 -12.21
C ALA A 897 -11.41 20.43 -11.24
N PHE A 898 -10.67 21.35 -10.61
CA PHE A 898 -9.57 21.01 -9.71
C PHE A 898 -9.45 22.05 -8.58
N SER A 899 -10.43 22.05 -7.68
CA SER A 899 -10.68 23.15 -6.73
C SER A 899 -9.72 23.28 -5.55
N ASP A 900 -8.80 22.34 -5.34
CA ASP A 900 -7.73 22.43 -4.33
C ASP A 900 -6.52 21.56 -4.72
N TRP A 901 -5.48 21.53 -3.87
CA TRP A 901 -4.21 20.84 -4.16
C TRP A 901 -4.31 19.32 -4.37
N ALA A 902 -5.17 18.61 -3.61
CA ALA A 902 -5.06 17.16 -3.46
C ALA A 902 -6.36 16.38 -3.13
N THR A 903 -7.50 17.04 -2.93
CA THR A 903 -8.78 16.36 -2.66
C THR A 903 -9.17 15.41 -3.80
N GLN A 904 -8.98 15.81 -5.06
CA GLN A 904 -9.30 14.93 -6.20
C GLN A 904 -8.48 13.64 -6.19
N PRO A 905 -7.12 13.64 -6.21
CA PRO A 905 -6.36 12.39 -6.16
C PRO A 905 -6.67 11.56 -4.89
N LYS A 906 -6.95 12.20 -3.74
CA LYS A 906 -7.42 11.49 -2.53
C LYS A 906 -8.78 10.81 -2.69
N VAL A 907 -9.71 11.39 -3.44
CA VAL A 907 -11.02 10.77 -3.74
C VAL A 907 -10.89 9.71 -4.82
N SER A 908 -10.17 9.99 -5.90
CA SER A 908 -9.81 9.02 -6.96
C SER A 908 -9.24 7.72 -6.36
N LEU A 909 -8.28 7.82 -5.43
CA LEU A 909 -7.66 6.66 -4.79
C LEU A 909 -8.67 5.77 -4.02
N ARG A 910 -9.69 6.35 -3.37
CA ARG A 910 -10.75 5.58 -2.69
C ARG A 910 -11.58 4.73 -3.65
N HIS A 911 -11.73 5.21 -4.89
CA HIS A 911 -12.47 4.57 -5.97
C HIS A 911 -11.58 3.67 -6.86
N GLY A 912 -10.32 3.43 -6.47
CA GLY A 912 -9.38 2.60 -7.23
C GLY A 912 -8.79 3.27 -8.47
N ILE A 913 -9.03 4.57 -8.66
CA ILE A 913 -8.43 5.37 -9.74
C ILE A 913 -6.99 5.71 -9.35
N ARG A 914 -6.04 5.30 -10.20
CA ARG A 914 -4.59 5.35 -9.95
C ARG A 914 -3.81 6.19 -10.96
N LEU A 915 -4.46 6.77 -11.98
CA LEU A 915 -3.85 7.73 -12.91
C LEU A 915 -4.85 8.83 -13.27
N ASP A 916 -4.45 10.09 -13.13
CA ASP A 916 -5.29 11.26 -13.39
C ASP A 916 -4.69 12.14 -14.51
N THR A 917 -5.55 12.69 -15.37
CA THR A 917 -5.16 13.46 -16.55
C THR A 917 -5.57 14.94 -16.52
N ASN A 918 -6.12 15.44 -15.41
CA ASN A 918 -6.76 16.77 -15.31
C ASN A 918 -5.79 17.96 -15.31
N TYR A 919 -4.48 17.74 -15.28
CA TYR A 919 -3.51 18.80 -15.51
C TYR A 919 -3.51 19.13 -17.00
N TYR A 920 -4.19 20.22 -17.39
CA TYR A 920 -4.55 20.52 -18.78
C TYR A 920 -3.82 21.78 -19.26
N TYR A 921 -3.16 21.70 -20.42
CA TYR A 921 -2.41 22.84 -20.96
C TYR A 921 -3.33 23.80 -21.72
N TRP A 922 -3.94 24.72 -20.97
CA TRP A 922 -5.03 25.65 -21.34
C TRP A 922 -4.96 26.88 -20.41
N PRO A 923 -5.46 28.09 -20.78
CA PRO A 923 -6.16 28.49 -22.00
C PRO A 923 -5.27 28.96 -23.15
N ASP A 924 -5.88 29.21 -24.32
CA ASP A 924 -5.21 29.60 -25.57
C ASP A 924 -4.37 30.89 -25.45
N TYR A 925 -4.84 31.91 -24.73
CA TYR A 925 -4.12 33.16 -24.51
C TYR A 925 -2.88 33.03 -23.60
N TRP A 926 -2.77 31.92 -22.85
CA TRP A 926 -1.58 31.57 -22.07
C TRP A 926 -0.65 30.63 -22.86
N VAL A 927 -1.23 29.56 -23.41
CA VAL A 927 -0.55 28.56 -24.25
C VAL A 927 0.08 29.21 -25.49
N GLN A 928 -0.60 30.14 -26.15
CA GLN A 928 -0.11 30.93 -27.30
C GLN A 928 0.48 30.06 -28.43
N ASP A 929 -0.19 28.93 -28.72
CA ASP A 929 0.25 27.89 -29.66
C ASP A 929 1.70 27.38 -29.44
N ARG A 930 2.19 27.42 -28.18
CA ARG A 930 3.58 27.09 -27.81
C ARG A 930 3.68 25.65 -27.30
N PRO A 931 4.34 24.73 -28.02
CA PRO A 931 4.54 23.36 -27.55
C PRO A 931 5.41 23.33 -26.29
N GLY A 932 5.01 22.53 -25.29
CA GLY A 932 5.69 22.51 -24.00
C GLY A 932 5.14 21.50 -22.99
N LEU A 933 5.77 21.52 -21.82
CA LEU A 933 5.54 20.69 -20.64
C LEU A 933 5.32 21.65 -19.46
N PHE A 934 4.10 22.19 -19.29
CA PHE A 934 3.84 23.26 -18.30
C PHE A 934 4.03 22.83 -16.84
N THR A 935 3.98 21.52 -16.56
CA THR A 935 4.33 20.90 -15.27
C THR A 935 5.83 20.59 -15.14
N GLY A 936 6.66 21.09 -16.06
CA GLY A 936 8.10 20.81 -16.14
C GLY A 936 8.46 19.32 -16.26
N SER A 937 7.53 18.45 -16.69
CA SER A 937 7.77 17.01 -16.79
C SER A 937 7.06 16.39 -18.00
N GLY A 938 7.75 15.44 -18.63
CA GLY A 938 7.17 14.51 -19.61
C GLY A 938 6.76 13.17 -18.98
N MET A 939 7.02 12.94 -17.70
CA MET A 939 6.79 11.66 -17.03
C MET A 939 5.50 11.65 -16.20
N ALA A 940 4.84 10.50 -16.15
CA ALA A 940 3.86 10.22 -15.10
C ALA A 940 4.60 9.89 -13.80
N MET A 941 4.27 10.60 -12.71
CA MET A 941 4.75 10.34 -11.35
C MET A 941 3.59 10.58 -10.37
N ARG A 942 3.65 9.98 -9.19
CA ARG A 942 2.64 10.12 -8.12
C ARG A 942 2.43 11.58 -7.73
N PHE A 943 1.19 11.92 -7.35
CA PHE A 943 0.88 13.15 -6.63
C PHE A 943 1.55 13.16 -5.24
N ALA A 944 1.69 14.34 -4.65
CA ALA A 944 1.94 14.54 -3.24
C ALA A 944 0.89 15.46 -2.60
N ASP A 945 0.61 15.25 -1.32
CA ASP A 945 -0.21 16.14 -0.51
C ASP A 945 0.53 17.46 -0.21
N VAL A 946 -0.14 18.41 0.45
CA VAL A 946 0.41 19.77 0.68
C VAL A 946 1.62 19.79 1.63
N ASP A 947 1.81 18.74 2.42
CA ASP A 947 2.97 18.51 3.30
C ASP A 947 4.09 17.67 2.65
N GLY A 948 3.90 17.24 1.39
CA GLY A 948 4.84 16.41 0.64
C GLY A 948 4.57 14.90 0.70
N THR A 949 3.57 14.44 1.47
CA THR A 949 3.23 13.01 1.59
C THR A 949 2.84 12.42 0.24
N PRO A 950 3.52 11.37 -0.27
CA PRO A 950 3.16 10.74 -1.54
C PRO A 950 1.72 10.18 -1.54
N LEU A 951 0.97 10.44 -2.61
CA LEU A 951 -0.37 9.92 -2.86
C LEU A 951 -0.29 8.94 -4.03
N ASP A 952 -0.86 7.75 -3.88
CA ASP A 952 -0.72 6.66 -4.86
C ASP A 952 -1.60 6.83 -6.11
N VAL A 953 -1.55 8.00 -6.75
CA VAL A 953 -2.21 8.32 -8.01
C VAL A 953 -1.20 9.03 -8.90
N TYR A 954 -0.90 8.48 -10.07
CA TYR A 954 0.01 9.10 -11.03
C TYR A 954 -0.64 10.32 -11.70
N GLN A 955 0.02 11.47 -11.62
CA GLN A 955 -0.30 12.67 -12.37
C GLN A 955 0.28 12.55 -13.79
N LEU A 956 -0.58 12.57 -14.81
CA LEU A 956 -0.19 12.65 -16.21
C LEU A 956 -0.70 13.97 -16.82
N ALA A 957 0.21 14.93 -17.01
CA ALA A 957 -0.16 16.20 -17.64
C ALA A 957 -0.61 16.00 -19.10
N THR A 958 -1.72 16.61 -19.46
CA THR A 958 -2.25 16.71 -20.83
C THR A 958 -1.61 17.90 -21.52
N GLN A 959 -0.52 17.65 -22.25
CA GLN A 959 0.22 18.70 -22.96
C GLN A 959 -0.41 19.04 -24.32
N MET A 960 -1.15 18.10 -24.93
CA MET A 960 -1.82 18.30 -26.20
C MET A 960 -3.34 18.35 -26.00
N THR A 961 -3.97 19.42 -26.44
CA THR A 961 -5.41 19.69 -26.33
C THR A 961 -5.97 20.20 -27.66
N ASP A 962 -7.27 20.06 -27.91
CA ASP A 962 -7.94 20.53 -29.13
C ASP A 962 -8.69 21.87 -28.97
N GLU A 963 -8.66 22.46 -27.77
CA GLU A 963 -9.39 23.68 -27.40
C GLU A 963 -8.47 24.88 -27.06
N SER A 964 -7.20 24.63 -26.69
CA SER A 964 -6.27 25.67 -26.23
C SER A 964 -5.53 26.39 -27.36
N GLY A 965 -6.17 26.55 -28.53
CA GLY A 965 -5.57 27.20 -29.71
C GLY A 965 -4.31 26.53 -30.26
N GLN A 966 -4.15 25.22 -30.04
CA GLN A 966 -2.95 24.47 -30.43
C GLN A 966 -3.01 23.96 -31.89
N SER A 967 -1.94 24.19 -32.64
CA SER A 967 -1.79 23.74 -34.04
C SER A 967 -1.23 22.31 -34.13
N TYR A 968 -1.84 21.48 -34.97
CA TYR A 968 -1.34 20.14 -35.26
C TYR A 968 -0.85 20.02 -36.72
N PRO A 969 0.30 19.37 -36.98
CA PRO A 969 1.09 18.55 -36.06
C PRO A 969 2.17 19.30 -35.24
N LEU A 970 2.19 20.63 -35.20
CA LEU A 970 3.28 21.42 -34.56
C LEU A 970 3.61 20.96 -33.12
N HIS A 971 2.61 20.75 -32.27
CA HIS A 971 2.83 20.35 -30.87
C HIS A 971 3.45 18.96 -30.75
N ILE A 972 2.83 17.96 -31.37
CA ILE A 972 3.32 16.57 -31.36
C ILE A 972 4.72 16.47 -31.99
N ASP A 973 4.96 17.11 -33.14
CA ASP A 973 6.25 17.05 -33.84
C ASP A 973 7.36 17.68 -33.01
N THR A 974 7.07 18.76 -32.26
CA THR A 974 8.04 19.39 -31.36
C THR A 974 8.36 18.50 -30.15
N LEU A 975 7.35 17.90 -29.52
CA LEU A 975 7.54 16.99 -28.38
C LEU A 975 8.33 15.74 -28.79
N LEU A 976 7.99 15.10 -29.92
CA LEU A 976 8.71 13.94 -30.42
C LEU A 976 10.15 14.30 -30.87
N ALA A 977 10.36 15.43 -31.54
CA ALA A 977 11.72 15.87 -31.91
C ALA A 977 12.61 16.11 -30.67
N ASN A 978 12.05 16.69 -29.60
CA ASN A 978 12.74 16.90 -28.33
C ASN A 978 13.06 15.58 -27.60
N ALA A 979 12.15 14.60 -27.65
CA ALA A 979 12.31 13.30 -26.99
C ALA A 979 13.26 12.34 -27.74
N LEU A 980 13.06 12.19 -29.05
CA LEU A 980 13.78 11.21 -29.87
C LEU A 980 15.17 11.71 -30.27
N GLY A 981 15.30 13.02 -30.50
CA GLY A 981 16.51 13.71 -30.90
C GLY A 981 17.56 13.90 -29.79
N PRO A 982 18.51 14.84 -29.96
CA PRO A 982 19.67 14.97 -29.08
C PRO A 982 19.37 15.57 -27.70
N LYS A 983 18.26 16.32 -27.53
CA LYS A 983 17.87 16.85 -26.21
C LYS A 983 17.52 15.72 -25.23
N GLY A 984 16.89 14.64 -25.73
CA GLY A 984 16.54 13.46 -24.95
C GLY A 984 15.49 13.72 -23.87
N TYR A 985 14.53 14.60 -24.16
CA TYR A 985 13.42 14.94 -23.25
C TYR A 985 12.33 13.86 -23.35
N TYR A 986 12.64 12.67 -22.81
CA TYR A 986 11.78 11.49 -22.87
C TYR A 986 10.46 11.72 -22.12
N GLY A 987 9.37 11.09 -22.55
CA GLY A 987 8.08 11.23 -21.86
C GLY A 987 6.91 10.42 -22.42
N ALA A 988 5.85 10.36 -21.64
CA ALA A 988 4.52 9.94 -22.05
C ALA A 988 3.69 11.20 -22.30
N PHE A 989 3.52 11.57 -23.57
CA PHE A 989 2.85 12.82 -23.95
C PHE A 989 1.35 12.56 -24.09
N ASN A 990 0.54 13.14 -23.22
CA ASN A 990 -0.91 12.93 -23.23
C ASN A 990 -1.60 13.96 -24.11
N ALA A 991 -2.41 13.46 -25.04
CA ALA A 991 -3.33 14.23 -25.85
C ALA A 991 -4.76 14.06 -25.31
N ASN A 992 -5.53 15.13 -25.28
CA ASN A 992 -6.99 15.08 -25.16
C ASN A 992 -7.61 15.63 -26.44
N MET A 993 -8.45 14.83 -27.07
CA MET A 993 -9.06 15.14 -28.37
C MET A 993 -10.53 14.75 -28.31
N HIS A 994 -11.42 15.73 -28.10
CA HIS A 994 -12.87 15.54 -27.99
C HIS A 994 -13.39 14.62 -29.09
N VAL A 995 -14.27 13.67 -28.73
CA VAL A 995 -14.77 12.63 -29.64
C VAL A 995 -16.17 12.89 -30.16
N ASP A 996 -16.76 14.04 -29.83
CA ASP A 996 -18.09 14.45 -30.25
C ASP A 996 -18.11 15.27 -31.56
N THR A 997 -19.19 16.02 -31.80
CA THR A 997 -19.43 16.79 -33.03
C THR A 997 -19.38 18.31 -32.81
N ASP A 998 -18.83 18.77 -31.69
CA ASP A 998 -18.59 20.20 -31.46
C ASP A 998 -17.48 20.72 -32.43
N PRO A 999 -17.34 22.04 -32.70
CA PRO A 999 -16.42 22.53 -33.73
C PRO A 999 -14.95 22.55 -33.29
N SER A 1000 -14.57 21.71 -32.31
CA SER A 1000 -13.19 21.52 -31.87
C SER A 1000 -12.34 20.86 -32.95
N ALA A 1001 -11.01 20.96 -32.81
CA ALA A 1001 -10.08 20.33 -33.74
C ALA A 1001 -9.93 18.81 -33.52
N GLY A 1002 -10.67 18.19 -32.57
CA GLY A 1002 -10.35 16.86 -32.03
C GLY A 1002 -10.14 15.75 -33.07
N SER A 1003 -10.97 15.70 -34.12
CA SER A 1003 -10.81 14.65 -35.15
C SER A 1003 -9.61 14.88 -36.08
N SER A 1004 -9.22 16.13 -36.36
CA SER A 1004 -8.07 16.44 -37.20
C SER A 1004 -6.76 16.46 -36.40
N GLY A 1005 -6.80 16.96 -35.16
CA GLY A 1005 -5.70 16.89 -34.19
C GLY A 1005 -5.32 15.44 -33.85
N SER A 1006 -6.29 14.60 -33.49
CA SER A 1006 -6.05 13.18 -33.22
C SER A 1006 -5.44 12.45 -34.43
N ALA A 1007 -5.99 12.66 -35.63
CA ALA A 1007 -5.45 12.09 -36.85
C ALA A 1007 -4.01 12.56 -37.16
N ALA A 1008 -3.70 13.83 -36.93
CA ALA A 1008 -2.36 14.39 -37.08
C ALA A 1008 -1.37 13.82 -36.04
N ILE A 1009 -1.79 13.68 -34.78
CA ILE A 1009 -0.99 13.07 -33.70
C ILE A 1009 -0.67 11.60 -34.04
N ILE A 1010 -1.65 10.83 -34.49
CA ILE A 1010 -1.46 9.43 -34.90
C ILE A 1010 -0.54 9.33 -36.13
N ALA A 1011 -0.66 10.25 -37.09
CA ALA A 1011 0.23 10.30 -38.25
C ALA A 1011 1.68 10.60 -37.84
N SER A 1012 1.91 11.59 -36.98
CA SER A 1012 3.24 11.92 -36.44
C SER A 1012 3.82 10.78 -35.60
N ALA A 1013 3.04 10.18 -34.69
CA ALA A 1013 3.51 9.06 -33.87
C ALA A 1013 3.93 7.87 -34.73
N ARG A 1014 3.12 7.50 -35.74
CA ARG A 1014 3.46 6.43 -36.69
C ARG A 1014 4.68 6.75 -37.56
N ARG A 1015 4.85 8.02 -37.97
CA ARG A 1015 6.03 8.49 -38.73
C ARG A 1015 7.33 8.30 -37.95
N GLU A 1016 7.30 8.52 -36.64
CA GLU A 1016 8.46 8.42 -35.74
C GLU A 1016 8.62 7.06 -35.03
N GLY A 1017 7.75 6.07 -35.28
CA GLY A 1017 7.78 4.75 -34.61
C GLY A 1017 7.32 4.76 -33.14
N VAL A 1018 6.63 5.83 -32.74
CA VAL A 1018 6.10 6.06 -31.39
C VAL A 1018 4.74 5.39 -31.23
N SER A 1019 4.51 4.76 -30.07
CA SER A 1019 3.25 4.08 -29.77
C SER A 1019 2.16 5.06 -29.35
N VAL A 1020 0.91 4.74 -29.68
CA VAL A 1020 -0.30 5.50 -29.27
C VAL A 1020 -1.18 4.57 -28.43
N ILE A 1021 -1.33 4.87 -27.15
CA ILE A 1021 -1.86 3.96 -26.11
C ILE A 1021 -2.97 4.60 -25.26
N THR A 1022 -3.73 3.75 -24.55
CA THR A 1022 -4.64 4.20 -23.48
C THR A 1022 -3.91 4.64 -22.22
N ALA A 1023 -4.56 5.44 -21.38
CA ALA A 1023 -4.07 5.78 -20.04
C ALA A 1023 -3.91 4.52 -19.17
N LYS A 1024 -4.85 3.58 -19.24
CA LYS A 1024 -4.79 2.25 -18.59
C LYS A 1024 -3.59 1.40 -19.02
N GLN A 1025 -3.19 1.45 -20.30
CA GLN A 1025 -1.97 0.79 -20.76
C GLN A 1025 -0.72 1.40 -20.12
N LEU A 1026 -0.65 2.72 -19.97
CA LEU A 1026 0.47 3.37 -19.26
C LEU A 1026 0.47 3.00 -17.77
N LEU A 1027 -0.69 3.06 -17.09
CA LEU A 1027 -0.82 2.67 -15.68
C LEU A 1027 -0.39 1.21 -15.44
N ALA A 1028 -0.82 0.28 -16.29
CA ALA A 1028 -0.42 -1.12 -16.21
C ALA A 1028 1.10 -1.29 -16.38
N TRP A 1029 1.73 -0.51 -17.26
CA TRP A 1029 3.18 -0.51 -17.42
C TRP A 1029 3.92 0.09 -16.21
N LEU A 1030 3.45 1.20 -15.65
CA LEU A 1030 4.05 1.80 -14.45
C LEU A 1030 4.06 0.79 -13.29
N ASN A 1031 2.91 0.20 -12.99
CA ASN A 1031 2.77 -0.85 -11.97
C ASN A 1031 3.69 -2.06 -12.24
N ALA A 1032 3.76 -2.56 -13.49
CA ALA A 1032 4.61 -3.70 -13.83
C ALA A 1032 6.12 -3.39 -13.76
N ARG A 1033 6.51 -2.15 -14.12
CA ARG A 1033 7.90 -1.68 -14.05
C ARG A 1033 8.35 -1.48 -12.61
N GLU A 1034 7.49 -0.96 -11.75
CA GLU A 1034 7.73 -0.83 -10.31
C GLU A 1034 7.79 -2.21 -9.63
N ALA A 1035 6.93 -3.15 -10.03
CA ALA A 1035 6.97 -4.54 -9.59
C ALA A 1035 8.16 -5.36 -10.13
N THR A 1036 9.05 -4.78 -10.96
CA THR A 1036 10.29 -5.43 -11.40
C THR A 1036 11.37 -5.29 -10.33
N GLN A 1037 11.63 -6.36 -9.59
CA GLN A 1037 12.58 -6.32 -8.48
C GLN A 1037 14.02 -6.50 -8.95
N VAL A 1038 14.92 -5.62 -8.50
CA VAL A 1038 16.38 -5.77 -8.67
C VAL A 1038 17.02 -5.96 -7.29
N SER A 1039 17.53 -7.17 -7.04
CA SER A 1039 18.00 -7.59 -5.71
C SER A 1039 19.38 -8.25 -5.77
N SER A 1040 19.93 -8.61 -4.59
CA SER A 1040 21.23 -9.30 -4.47
C SER A 1040 22.40 -8.59 -5.17
N VAL A 1041 22.37 -7.26 -5.27
CA VAL A 1041 23.39 -6.45 -5.95
C VAL A 1041 24.71 -6.51 -5.20
N ALA A 1042 25.72 -7.14 -5.81
CA ALA A 1042 27.07 -7.28 -5.27
C ALA A 1042 28.12 -6.98 -6.35
N PHE A 1043 29.26 -6.42 -5.95
CA PHE A 1043 30.34 -6.03 -6.87
C PHE A 1043 31.71 -6.34 -6.29
N THR A 1044 32.54 -7.08 -7.04
CA THR A 1044 33.90 -7.49 -6.63
C THR A 1044 34.99 -6.49 -7.03
N GLY A 1045 34.61 -5.36 -7.64
CA GLY A 1045 35.53 -4.44 -8.32
C GLY A 1045 35.72 -4.74 -9.81
N THR A 1046 35.51 -6.00 -10.25
CA THR A 1046 35.60 -6.43 -11.66
C THR A 1046 34.39 -7.20 -12.16
N ALA A 1047 33.55 -7.75 -11.28
CA ALA A 1047 32.29 -8.39 -11.66
C ALA A 1047 31.15 -7.83 -10.80
N LEU A 1048 30.07 -7.41 -11.46
CA LEU A 1048 28.79 -7.04 -10.86
C LEU A 1048 27.84 -8.24 -11.02
N SER A 1049 27.18 -8.63 -9.94
CA SER A 1049 26.11 -9.64 -9.94
C SER A 1049 24.86 -9.10 -9.27
N PHE A 1050 23.69 -9.43 -9.81
CA PHE A 1050 22.39 -9.05 -9.25
C PHE A 1050 21.30 -9.99 -9.80
N THR A 1051 20.16 -10.07 -9.12
CA THR A 1051 19.00 -10.85 -9.55
C THR A 1051 17.92 -9.92 -10.05
N VAL A 1052 17.27 -10.28 -11.17
CA VAL A 1052 16.02 -9.65 -11.62
C VAL A 1052 14.89 -10.65 -11.42
N ALA A 1053 13.83 -10.23 -10.73
CA ALA A 1053 12.57 -10.95 -10.63
C ALA A 1053 11.43 -10.12 -11.24
N THR A 1054 10.37 -10.81 -11.67
CA THR A 1054 9.13 -10.21 -12.21
C THR A 1054 9.34 -9.06 -13.23
N PRO A 1055 10.24 -9.21 -14.24
CA PRO A 1055 10.49 -8.13 -15.20
C PRO A 1055 9.25 -7.83 -16.05
N ALA A 1056 8.91 -6.54 -16.16
CA ALA A 1056 7.82 -6.08 -17.01
C ALA A 1056 8.01 -6.51 -18.49
N ARG A 1057 6.90 -6.80 -19.18
CA ARG A 1057 6.91 -7.20 -20.60
C ARG A 1057 7.72 -6.23 -21.44
N ASN A 1058 8.68 -6.75 -22.22
CA ASN A 1058 9.54 -5.98 -23.12
C ASN A 1058 10.42 -4.91 -22.43
N LEU A 1059 10.62 -4.97 -21.11
CA LEU A 1059 11.48 -4.03 -20.40
C LEU A 1059 12.92 -4.06 -20.91
N SER A 1060 13.54 -2.88 -21.03
CA SER A 1060 14.96 -2.74 -21.30
C SER A 1060 15.73 -2.50 -20.01
N LEU A 1061 16.64 -3.41 -19.67
CA LEU A 1061 17.55 -3.30 -18.54
C LEU A 1061 18.83 -2.58 -18.97
N MET A 1062 19.33 -1.66 -18.14
CA MET A 1062 20.48 -0.80 -18.45
C MET A 1062 21.64 -1.12 -17.49
N ILE A 1063 22.79 -1.51 -18.02
CA ILE A 1063 24.01 -1.79 -17.23
C ILE A 1063 25.06 -0.71 -17.51
N PRO A 1064 25.60 0.02 -16.51
CA PRO A 1064 26.61 1.05 -16.77
C PRO A 1064 27.83 0.49 -17.50
N THR A 1065 28.26 1.12 -18.61
CA THR A 1065 29.43 0.65 -19.39
C THR A 1065 30.76 0.99 -18.73
N ARG A 1066 30.75 1.81 -17.68
CA ARG A 1066 31.92 2.13 -16.86
C ARG A 1066 31.61 2.06 -15.38
N THR A 1067 32.63 1.70 -14.60
CA THR A 1067 32.64 1.82 -13.13
C THR A 1067 33.15 3.20 -12.71
N ALA A 1068 32.88 3.63 -11.47
CA ALA A 1068 33.52 4.83 -10.89
C ALA A 1068 35.07 4.75 -10.85
N THR A 1069 35.66 3.55 -10.84
CA THR A 1069 37.12 3.34 -10.94
C THR A 1069 37.65 3.32 -12.38
N GLY A 1070 36.84 3.70 -13.37
CA GLY A 1070 37.23 3.86 -14.77
C GLY A 1070 37.20 2.58 -15.63
N ARG A 1071 37.08 1.39 -15.01
CA ARG A 1071 36.97 0.10 -15.72
C ARG A 1071 35.80 0.07 -16.70
N THR A 1072 35.95 -0.68 -17.79
CA THR A 1072 35.00 -0.75 -18.92
C THR A 1072 34.28 -2.09 -18.95
N LEU A 1073 32.98 -2.09 -19.26
CA LEU A 1073 32.17 -3.30 -19.38
C LEU A 1073 32.61 -4.13 -20.60
N VAL A 1074 32.85 -5.43 -20.38
CA VAL A 1074 33.33 -6.41 -21.37
C VAL A 1074 32.21 -7.32 -21.85
N SER A 1075 31.37 -7.80 -20.94
CA SER A 1075 30.30 -8.76 -21.24
C SER A 1075 29.21 -8.72 -20.16
N VAL A 1076 28.00 -9.16 -20.54
CA VAL A 1076 26.91 -9.46 -19.61
C VAL A 1076 26.34 -10.84 -19.94
N SER A 1077 25.91 -11.56 -18.90
CA SER A 1077 25.21 -12.84 -18.99
C SER A 1077 24.02 -12.87 -18.03
N VAL A 1078 23.05 -13.75 -18.29
CA VAL A 1078 21.96 -14.11 -17.38
C VAL A 1078 21.97 -15.62 -17.19
N ASN A 1079 21.93 -16.09 -15.94
CA ASN A 1079 22.05 -17.50 -15.57
C ASN A 1079 23.28 -18.19 -16.23
N GLY A 1080 24.39 -17.45 -16.38
CA GLY A 1080 25.61 -17.89 -17.07
C GLY A 1080 25.58 -17.83 -18.61
N THR A 1081 24.43 -17.60 -19.23
CA THR A 1081 24.30 -17.48 -20.71
C THR A 1081 24.57 -16.04 -21.14
N PRO A 1082 25.53 -15.76 -22.05
CA PRO A 1082 25.78 -14.40 -22.55
C PRO A 1082 24.54 -13.78 -23.22
N VAL A 1083 24.32 -12.48 -22.98
CA VAL A 1083 23.20 -11.73 -23.57
C VAL A 1083 23.69 -10.63 -24.51
N THR A 1084 22.93 -10.38 -25.59
CA THR A 1084 23.23 -9.30 -26.54
C THR A 1084 22.95 -7.94 -25.91
N THR A 1085 23.97 -7.08 -25.89
CA THR A 1085 23.87 -5.71 -25.35
C THR A 1085 23.96 -4.65 -26.45
N VAL A 1086 23.11 -3.62 -26.40
CA VAL A 1086 23.18 -2.44 -27.28
C VAL A 1086 23.78 -1.26 -26.50
N PRO A 1087 24.95 -0.73 -26.86
CA PRO A 1087 25.52 0.43 -26.17
C PRO A 1087 24.76 1.72 -26.52
N GLN A 1088 24.37 2.50 -25.51
CA GLN A 1088 23.74 3.81 -25.65
C GLN A 1088 24.30 4.80 -24.62
N THR A 1089 24.36 6.09 -24.97
CA THR A 1089 24.63 7.16 -23.99
C THR A 1089 23.32 7.85 -23.64
N ILE A 1090 22.91 7.72 -22.38
CA ILE A 1090 21.72 8.36 -21.83
C ILE A 1090 22.17 9.55 -20.98
N LYS A 1091 21.90 10.76 -21.47
CA LYS A 1091 22.11 12.02 -20.72
C LYS A 1091 23.48 12.09 -20.02
N GLY A 1092 24.54 11.79 -20.77
CA GLY A 1092 25.94 11.78 -20.31
C GLY A 1092 26.49 10.43 -19.84
N VAL A 1093 25.64 9.51 -19.38
CA VAL A 1093 26.07 8.21 -18.82
C VAL A 1093 25.95 7.11 -19.87
N GLY A 1094 27.00 6.30 -20.02
CA GLY A 1094 27.02 5.16 -20.94
C GLY A 1094 26.40 3.90 -20.33
N PHE A 1095 25.48 3.27 -21.06
CA PHE A 1095 24.81 2.03 -20.66
C PHE A 1095 24.81 0.98 -21.78
N ALA A 1096 24.95 -0.28 -21.40
CA ALA A 1096 24.62 -1.45 -22.21
C ALA A 1096 23.15 -1.80 -21.96
N PHE A 1097 22.32 -1.65 -22.98
CA PHE A 1097 20.89 -2.01 -22.95
C PHE A 1097 20.71 -3.49 -23.29
N ILE A 1098 19.91 -4.18 -22.47
CA ILE A 1098 19.44 -5.55 -22.69
C ILE A 1098 17.93 -5.44 -22.88
N ASN A 1099 17.48 -5.54 -24.14
CA ASN A 1099 16.07 -5.38 -24.50
C ASN A 1099 15.33 -6.71 -24.30
N GLY A 1100 14.22 -6.69 -23.55
CA GLY A 1100 13.55 -7.91 -23.13
C GLY A 1100 14.28 -8.56 -21.94
N ALA A 1101 14.32 -7.84 -20.82
CA ALA A 1101 14.87 -8.34 -19.56
C ALA A 1101 14.21 -9.67 -19.14
N GLN A 1102 15.01 -10.58 -18.61
CA GLN A 1102 14.61 -11.93 -18.23
C GLN A 1102 14.74 -12.11 -16.72
N ALA A 1103 13.92 -12.99 -16.13
CA ALA A 1103 14.07 -13.33 -14.72
C ALA A 1103 15.32 -14.23 -14.53
N GLY A 1104 16.13 -13.93 -13.51
CA GLY A 1104 17.34 -14.69 -13.21
C GLY A 1104 18.49 -13.85 -12.67
N THR A 1105 19.63 -14.51 -12.45
CA THR A 1105 20.86 -13.88 -11.94
C THR A 1105 21.68 -13.35 -13.11
N TYR A 1106 21.83 -12.04 -13.20
CA TYR A 1106 22.73 -11.37 -14.13
C TYR A 1106 24.15 -11.30 -13.58
N SER A 1107 25.13 -11.38 -14.48
CA SER A 1107 26.54 -11.13 -14.19
C SER A 1107 27.18 -10.29 -15.30
N ALA A 1108 27.81 -9.17 -14.92
CA ALA A 1108 28.41 -8.18 -15.80
C ALA A 1108 29.90 -8.00 -15.44
N THR A 1109 30.79 -8.24 -16.41
CA THR A 1109 32.25 -8.26 -16.20
C THR A 1109 32.91 -7.00 -16.74
N TYR A 1110 33.84 -6.43 -15.97
CA TYR A 1110 34.55 -5.18 -16.25
C TYR A 1110 36.07 -5.37 -16.21
N ASN A 1111 36.80 -4.67 -17.09
CA ASN A 1111 38.27 -4.63 -17.12
C ASN A 1111 38.87 -3.23 -16.90
#